data_AF-A0A679HXK4-F1
#
_entry.id   AF-A0A679HXK4-F1
#
_cell.length_a   1.000
_cell.length_b   1.000
_cell.length_c   1.000
_cell.angle_alpha   90.00
_cell.angle_beta   90.00
_cell.angle_gamma   90.00
#
_symmetry.space_group_name_H-M   'P 1'
#
loop_
_entity.id
_entity.type
_entity.pdbx_description
1 polymer ?
#
loop_
_entity_poly.entity_id
_entity_poly.type
_entity_poly.pdbx_seq_one_letter_code
_entity_poly.pdbx_strand_id
1 'polypeptide(L)'
;MPTEIGRTDQAGNSGAVPGSSTDNICAYPWQQMIIDLTGEVVPCCFWAGYGNTGKPLGNTNEQTIEEIWNGKQFRELRHRNATGDLQGYPCHECMSYRWSNGQYPKFTWSADFLPESGHCYYTLIPEWFQKAVKNNPTPVILCEDDDPLPIPDALHDDIRHIGAGRYSVWGRYLYFSTSDNSNPAMNGRRYELRAAEITVTLHGLVSDSASGRNLLQAYKDYRAGEEQMAAKPSMISLISTADCNIDCPACSQNTVRLMRVQHRPETVPDVLAHVPFLYQFIWHGGEPYLIKRFREFIDNFRTKDNPNLTFGFTSNGTMLTVRELEKLDKFPRVNASISVDSFAKDTFEKIRAGASYDSVLSNVLRAMSTHDAPRRVFSVGMIICKSNMVELASNLEFAIEHEIGLNLSPILIYPVTERLDIFEDFERQTWGWPEVLDDAERLVLKSEEWGSRAIQRVNPLGMIRELKTLYARAAERYRSAITVSVRVEDPYESLRNMRNPGIIVTHLWDSDPISYLAITSHAGEYKLCLPREAAAGISPLCYGLYHDLLEPEGWLVTGPVSGHPGWGKGLTTDKKPAPIIVTVPQFTPVPRPKNQYYANYGESSPIGLQVKSPTDIYDAYRNLVQIERQAGGGAVGPRPPRSVTSTMRGALSKLNRIRHALLRMGHKHTARRG
;
A
#
# COMPACT_ATOMS: atom_id res chain seq x y z
N MET A 1 44.55 -20.07 -12.79
CA MET A 1 45.52 -19.02 -13.20
C MET A 1 45.01 -18.41 -14.50
N PRO A 2 45.08 -17.08 -14.66
CA PRO A 2 44.10 -16.29 -15.40
C PRO A 2 44.56 -15.94 -16.82
N THR A 3 43.61 -15.59 -17.69
CA THR A 3 43.74 -14.41 -18.58
C THR A 3 42.36 -13.85 -18.89
N GLU A 4 42.18 -12.60 -18.47
CA GLU A 4 41.04 -11.70 -18.62
C GLU A 4 40.88 -11.22 -20.07
N ILE A 5 39.64 -11.09 -20.55
CA ILE A 5 39.29 -10.12 -21.60
C ILE A 5 37.92 -9.48 -21.23
N GLY A 6 38.00 -8.17 -20.96
CA GLY A 6 36.98 -7.12 -20.78
C GLY A 6 35.49 -7.45 -20.81
N ARG A 7 34.82 -7.26 -19.67
CA ARG A 7 33.41 -6.86 -19.58
C ARG A 7 33.31 -5.36 -19.89
N THR A 8 32.50 -5.00 -20.88
CA THR A 8 31.96 -3.64 -21.00
C THR A 8 30.74 -3.54 -20.10
N ASP A 9 30.85 -2.73 -19.05
CA ASP A 9 29.75 -2.35 -18.16
C ASP A 9 28.69 -1.57 -18.95
N GLN A 10 27.51 -2.15 -19.15
CA GLN A 10 26.30 -1.39 -19.47
C GLN A 10 25.60 -1.03 -18.15
N ALA A 11 26.09 0.04 -17.53
CA ALA A 11 25.33 0.83 -16.57
C ALA A 11 24.26 1.61 -17.35
N GLY A 12 23.00 1.22 -17.19
CA GLY A 12 21.84 1.90 -17.77
C GLY A 12 21.67 3.28 -17.17
N ASN A 13 21.89 4.28 -18.01
CA ASN A 13 22.06 5.70 -17.73
C ASN A 13 20.75 6.35 -17.26
N SER A 14 20.65 6.71 -15.97
CA SER A 14 19.66 7.66 -15.48
C SER A 14 20.08 9.07 -15.92
N GLY A 15 19.28 9.73 -16.75
CA GLY A 15 19.50 11.11 -17.19
C GLY A 15 19.48 12.10 -16.01
N ALA A 16 20.64 12.28 -15.37
CA ALA A 16 20.91 13.41 -14.49
C ALA A 16 21.72 14.43 -15.29
N VAL A 17 21.21 15.66 -15.36
CA VAL A 17 22.01 16.82 -15.76
C VAL A 17 23.13 16.98 -14.72
N PRO A 18 24.41 17.09 -15.09
CA PRO A 18 25.46 17.27 -14.09
C PRO A 18 25.46 18.72 -13.59
N GLY A 19 25.11 18.91 -12.31
CA GLY A 19 25.59 20.05 -11.53
C GLY A 19 24.55 20.92 -10.82
N SER A 20 23.94 20.43 -9.74
CA SER A 20 23.79 21.14 -8.45
C SER A 20 23.24 20.19 -7.37
N SER A 21 23.58 20.42 -6.10
CA SER A 21 23.16 19.62 -4.94
C SER A 21 21.63 19.64 -4.64
N THR A 22 20.82 20.05 -5.61
CA THR A 22 19.35 20.25 -5.52
C THR A 22 18.54 19.15 -6.17
N ASP A 23 19.17 18.19 -6.86
CA ASP A 23 18.45 17.26 -7.74
C ASP A 23 17.89 16.02 -7.02
N ASN A 24 18.09 15.86 -5.71
CA ASN A 24 17.58 14.70 -4.97
C ASN A 24 16.54 15.08 -3.90
N ILE A 25 15.54 15.85 -4.29
CA ILE A 25 14.44 16.29 -3.42
C ILE A 25 13.14 15.56 -3.82
N CYS A 26 12.44 14.97 -2.85
CA CYS A 26 11.14 14.33 -3.10
C CYS A 26 10.07 15.37 -3.44
N ALA A 27 9.28 15.13 -4.49
CA ALA A 27 8.23 16.06 -4.92
C ALA A 27 6.88 15.89 -4.20
N TYR A 28 6.63 14.74 -3.56
CA TYR A 28 5.34 14.48 -2.89
C TYR A 28 4.91 15.54 -1.87
N PRO A 29 5.79 16.12 -1.03
CA PRO A 29 5.39 17.21 -0.13
C PRO A 29 4.79 18.44 -0.83
N TRP A 30 5.11 18.65 -2.11
CA TRP A 30 4.60 19.77 -2.94
C TRP A 30 3.42 19.39 -3.83
N GLN A 31 3.05 18.10 -3.90
CA GLN A 31 1.98 17.65 -4.79
C GLN A 31 0.85 16.89 -4.10
N GLN A 32 1.13 16.07 -3.08
CA GLN A 32 0.25 14.97 -2.67
C GLN A 32 -0.31 15.09 -1.25
N MET A 33 -1.58 14.70 -1.12
CA MET A 33 -2.23 14.35 0.15
C MET A 33 -2.92 12.99 0.02
N ILE A 34 -2.73 12.10 1.00
CA ILE A 34 -3.51 10.87 1.15
C ILE A 34 -4.35 11.04 2.41
N ILE A 35 -5.66 10.94 2.26
CA ILE A 35 -6.66 11.04 3.32
C ILE A 35 -7.23 9.64 3.55
N ASP A 36 -6.93 9.06 4.71
CA ASP A 36 -7.42 7.73 5.05
C ASP A 36 -8.84 7.77 5.60
N LEU A 37 -9.42 6.63 5.97
CA LEU A 37 -10.79 6.55 6.47
C LEU A 37 -11.01 7.19 7.85
N THR A 38 -9.93 7.43 8.60
CA THR A 38 -9.99 8.06 9.94
C THR A 38 -9.92 9.59 9.86
N GLY A 39 -9.73 10.13 8.65
CA GLY A 39 -9.47 11.54 8.40
C GLY A 39 -8.00 11.91 8.52
N GLU A 40 -7.13 11.00 8.96
CA GLU A 40 -5.70 11.24 9.02
C GLU A 40 -5.12 11.51 7.62
N VAL A 41 -4.25 12.52 7.54
CA VAL A 41 -3.61 12.94 6.31
C VAL A 41 -2.12 12.63 6.34
N VAL A 42 -1.63 11.92 5.33
CA VAL A 42 -0.21 11.61 5.13
C VAL A 42 0.26 12.08 3.74
N PRO A 43 1.56 12.38 3.54
CA PRO A 43 2.06 12.95 2.29
C PRO A 43 2.28 11.90 1.20
N CYS A 44 2.47 10.62 1.57
CA CYS A 44 2.69 9.52 0.63
C CYS A 44 2.49 8.14 1.29
N CYS A 45 2.37 7.08 0.49
CA CYS A 45 2.17 5.71 0.98
C CYS A 45 3.36 5.13 1.74
N PHE A 46 4.57 5.67 1.54
CA PHE A 46 5.76 5.24 2.28
C PHE A 46 5.88 5.89 3.66
N TRP A 47 5.06 6.89 3.99
CA TRP A 47 5.26 7.74 5.17
C TRP A 47 5.21 6.96 6.50
N ALA A 48 4.20 6.11 6.67
CA ALA A 48 3.98 5.31 7.88
C ALA A 48 3.99 3.80 7.58
N GLY A 49 4.42 3.41 6.39
CA GLY A 49 4.47 2.02 5.93
C GLY A 49 5.89 1.56 5.64
N TYR A 50 6.07 0.27 5.39
CA TYR A 50 7.31 -0.29 4.85
C TYR A 50 8.57 0.00 5.70
N GLY A 51 8.41 0.00 7.02
CA GLY A 51 9.49 0.27 7.98
C GLY A 51 9.68 1.74 8.36
N ASN A 52 8.86 2.65 7.84
CA ASN A 52 8.84 4.05 8.26
C ASN A 52 7.82 4.30 9.37
N THR A 53 8.10 5.29 10.23
CA THR A 53 7.32 5.58 11.44
C THR A 53 6.71 6.99 11.43
N GLY A 54 6.34 7.49 10.25
CA GLY A 54 5.72 8.81 10.11
C GLY A 54 4.39 8.90 10.84
N LYS A 55 4.13 10.08 11.42
CA LYS A 55 2.85 10.41 12.06
C LYS A 55 1.99 11.25 11.11
N PRO A 56 0.66 11.18 11.18
CA PRO A 56 -0.23 12.03 10.38
C PRO A 56 0.16 13.52 10.46
N LEU A 57 0.05 14.22 9.33
CA LEU A 57 0.36 15.65 9.19
C LEU A 57 -0.84 16.54 9.48
N GLY A 58 -2.04 15.98 9.58
CA GLY A 58 -3.28 16.66 9.93
C GLY A 58 -4.45 15.67 9.95
N ASN A 59 -5.64 16.15 10.32
CA ASN A 59 -6.85 15.34 10.31
C ASN A 59 -8.05 16.12 9.71
N THR A 60 -8.67 15.59 8.67
CA THR A 60 -9.83 16.20 7.99
C THR A 60 -11.12 16.16 8.80
N ASN A 61 -11.15 15.53 9.98
CA ASN A 61 -12.22 15.67 10.96
C ASN A 61 -12.04 16.92 11.85
N GLU A 62 -10.87 17.56 11.80
CA GLU A 62 -10.55 18.73 12.63
C GLU A 62 -10.24 19.97 11.81
N GLN A 63 -9.67 19.80 10.61
CA GLN A 63 -9.13 20.88 9.78
C GLN A 63 -9.63 20.79 8.34
N THR A 64 -9.65 21.89 7.61
CA THR A 64 -9.91 21.91 6.16
C THR A 64 -8.69 21.41 5.37
N ILE A 65 -8.88 21.11 4.08
CA ILE A 65 -7.78 20.68 3.20
C ILE A 65 -6.70 21.76 3.14
N GLU A 66 -7.08 23.03 3.01
CA GLU A 66 -6.17 24.16 2.96
C GLU A 66 -5.40 24.39 4.26
N GLU A 67 -6.07 24.25 5.41
CA GLU A 67 -5.45 24.37 6.73
C GLU A 67 -4.38 23.29 6.96
N ILE A 68 -4.61 22.07 6.47
CA ILE A 68 -3.63 20.99 6.55
C ILE A 68 -2.50 21.23 5.55
N TRP A 69 -2.83 21.55 4.30
CA TRP A 69 -1.86 21.70 3.20
C TRP A 69 -0.79 22.75 3.46
N ASN A 70 -1.16 23.87 4.10
CA ASN A 70 -0.23 24.92 4.54
C ASN A 70 -0.06 24.95 6.06
N GLY A 71 -0.46 23.88 6.73
CA GLY A 71 -0.29 23.68 8.17
C GLY A 71 1.17 23.45 8.56
N LYS A 72 1.44 23.58 9.87
CA LYS A 72 2.79 23.48 10.43
C LYS A 72 3.54 22.21 10.02
N GLN A 73 2.85 21.07 9.98
CA GLN A 73 3.43 19.76 9.70
C GLN A 73 3.87 19.61 8.23
N PHE A 74 3.05 20.07 7.27
CA PHE A 74 3.43 20.07 5.85
C PHE A 74 4.56 21.07 5.57
N ARG A 75 4.52 22.25 6.20
CA ARG A 75 5.60 23.24 6.10
C ARG A 75 6.93 22.71 6.60
N GLU A 76 6.93 22.06 7.77
CA GLU A 76 8.13 21.40 8.32
C GLU A 76 8.65 20.29 7.38
N LEU A 77 7.76 19.47 6.82
CA LEU A 77 8.15 18.43 5.86
C LEU A 77 8.82 19.03 4.62
N ARG A 78 8.25 20.10 4.05
CA ARG A 78 8.82 20.81 2.89
C ARG A 78 10.16 21.45 3.24
N HIS A 79 10.26 22.13 4.39
CA HIS A 79 11.52 22.70 4.89
C HIS A 79 12.63 21.66 4.95
N ARG A 80 12.37 20.52 5.59
CA ARG A 80 13.33 19.42 5.72
C ARG A 80 13.73 18.82 4.37
N ASN A 81 12.78 18.65 3.46
CA ASN A 81 13.08 18.16 2.12
C ASN A 81 13.90 19.17 1.30
N ALA A 82 13.58 20.47 1.38
CA ALA A 82 14.27 21.51 0.63
C ALA A 82 15.69 21.76 1.14
N THR A 83 15.90 21.65 2.46
CA THR A 83 17.21 21.84 3.11
C THR A 83 18.07 20.57 3.17
N GLY A 84 17.46 19.41 2.96
CA GLY A 84 18.11 18.11 3.11
C GLY A 84 18.24 17.63 4.56
N ASP A 85 17.65 18.33 5.54
CA ASP A 85 17.64 17.94 6.97
C ASP A 85 16.65 16.78 7.24
N LEU A 86 16.98 15.62 6.67
CA LEU A 86 16.16 14.41 6.77
C LEU A 86 16.67 13.45 7.85
N GLN A 87 17.84 13.65 8.44
CA GLN A 87 18.42 12.68 9.38
C GLN A 87 17.47 12.38 10.55
N GLY A 88 17.18 11.10 10.79
CA GLY A 88 16.25 10.66 11.82
C GLY A 88 14.76 10.93 11.52
N TYR A 89 14.45 11.42 10.33
CA TYR A 89 13.09 11.67 9.85
C TYR A 89 12.58 10.48 9.00
N PRO A 90 11.26 10.21 8.91
CA PRO A 90 10.72 9.08 8.14
C PRO A 90 11.11 9.05 6.65
N CYS A 91 11.52 10.20 6.10
CA CYS A 91 11.98 10.31 4.72
C CYS A 91 13.46 9.92 4.53
N HIS A 92 14.25 9.81 5.61
CA HIS A 92 15.66 9.40 5.55
C HIS A 92 15.78 7.98 5.00
N GLU A 93 16.35 7.84 3.79
CA GLU A 93 16.49 6.54 3.13
C GLU A 93 15.17 5.73 3.08
N CYS A 94 14.05 6.42 2.86
CA CYS A 94 12.74 5.76 2.78
C CYS A 94 12.73 4.67 1.70
N MET A 95 11.78 3.74 1.76
CA MET A 95 11.78 2.61 0.82
C MET A 95 11.71 3.05 -0.66
N SER A 96 10.97 4.11 -0.97
CA SER A 96 10.93 4.69 -2.32
C SER A 96 12.33 5.10 -2.83
N TYR A 97 13.13 5.73 -1.96
CA TYR A 97 14.50 6.13 -2.26
C TYR A 97 15.41 4.91 -2.48
N ARG A 98 15.30 3.91 -1.60
CA ARG A 98 16.09 2.68 -1.67
C ARG A 98 15.80 1.86 -2.93
N TRP A 99 14.53 1.76 -3.31
CA TRP A 99 14.11 1.03 -4.52
C TRP A 99 14.46 1.75 -5.82
N SER A 100 14.57 3.08 -5.78
CA SER A 100 14.88 3.88 -6.97
C SER A 100 16.37 4.21 -7.07
N ASN A 101 17.24 3.29 -6.61
CA ASN A 101 18.71 3.44 -6.62
C ASN A 101 19.22 4.78 -6.05
N GLY A 102 18.65 5.20 -4.91
CA GLY A 102 19.06 6.44 -4.25
C GLY A 102 18.47 7.71 -4.88
N GLN A 103 17.34 7.61 -5.57
CA GLN A 103 16.61 8.75 -6.11
C GLN A 103 15.25 8.90 -5.44
N TYR A 104 14.95 10.11 -4.95
CA TYR A 104 13.59 10.43 -4.52
C TYR A 104 12.63 10.61 -5.70
N PRO A 105 11.32 10.37 -5.51
CA PRO A 105 10.28 10.66 -6.50
C PRO A 105 10.38 12.09 -7.03
N LYS A 106 10.52 12.22 -8.35
CA LYS A 106 10.62 13.51 -9.02
C LYS A 106 9.24 14.14 -9.20
N PHE A 107 9.25 15.46 -9.40
CA PHE A 107 8.03 16.19 -9.72
C PHE A 107 7.56 15.76 -11.11
N THR A 108 6.38 15.17 -11.16
CA THR A 108 5.82 14.60 -12.39
C THR A 108 4.33 14.91 -12.48
N TRP A 109 3.79 14.75 -13.68
CA TRP A 109 2.36 14.70 -13.93
C TRP A 109 2.10 13.83 -15.15
N SER A 110 0.83 13.51 -15.37
CA SER A 110 0.40 12.64 -16.46
C SER A 110 0.39 13.39 -17.79
N ALA A 111 1.55 13.45 -18.44
CA ALA A 111 1.68 13.81 -19.85
C ALA A 111 1.85 12.54 -20.70
N ASP A 112 1.50 12.60 -21.98
CA ASP A 112 1.81 11.52 -22.92
C ASP A 112 3.33 11.41 -23.17
N PHE A 113 4.10 12.44 -22.82
CA PHE A 113 5.53 12.53 -23.08
C PHE A 113 6.36 12.14 -21.85
N LEU A 114 7.29 11.22 -22.05
CA LEU A 114 8.31 10.87 -21.08
C LEU A 114 9.66 11.44 -21.54
N PRO A 115 10.45 12.05 -20.63
CA PRO A 115 11.81 12.44 -20.97
C PRO A 115 12.63 11.18 -21.30
N GLU A 116 13.50 11.30 -22.31
CA GLU A 116 14.48 10.29 -22.65
C GLU A 116 15.88 10.77 -22.24
N SER A 117 16.56 11.53 -23.09
CA SER A 117 17.88 12.10 -22.85
C SER A 117 18.05 13.40 -23.62
N GLY A 118 18.80 14.35 -23.05
CA GLY A 118 19.03 15.66 -23.67
C GLY A 118 17.72 16.38 -23.99
N HIS A 119 17.50 16.70 -25.27
CA HIS A 119 16.27 17.33 -25.77
C HIS A 119 15.19 16.33 -26.20
N CYS A 120 15.48 15.02 -26.11
CA CYS A 120 14.57 13.97 -26.57
C CYS A 120 13.52 13.62 -25.51
N TYR A 121 12.28 13.61 -25.97
CA TYR A 121 11.12 13.03 -25.30
C TYR A 121 10.60 11.89 -26.15
N TYR A 122 9.90 10.95 -25.53
CA TYR A 122 9.21 9.92 -26.26
C TYR A 122 7.79 9.68 -25.74
N THR A 123 6.96 9.10 -26.61
CA THR A 123 5.60 8.67 -26.27
C THR A 123 5.23 7.42 -27.06
N LEU A 124 4.19 6.72 -26.60
CA LEU A 124 3.62 5.57 -27.28
C LEU A 124 2.50 6.01 -28.23
N ILE A 125 2.63 5.59 -29.48
CA ILE A 125 1.58 5.74 -30.49
C ILE A 125 0.53 4.64 -30.27
N PRO A 126 -0.78 4.95 -30.39
CA PRO A 126 -1.85 3.95 -30.32
C PRO A 126 -1.69 2.85 -31.37
N GLU A 127 -2.00 1.60 -30.99
CA GLU A 127 -1.83 0.43 -31.87
C GLU A 127 -2.66 0.52 -33.15
N TRP A 128 -3.87 1.06 -33.05
CA TRP A 128 -4.75 1.23 -34.21
C TRP A 128 -4.15 2.20 -35.24
N PHE A 129 -3.48 3.28 -34.78
CA PHE A 129 -2.84 4.26 -35.67
C PHE A 129 -1.63 3.63 -36.36
N GLN A 130 -0.77 2.96 -35.59
CA GLN A 130 0.37 2.24 -36.15
C GLN A 130 -0.07 1.18 -37.18
N LYS A 131 -1.12 0.42 -36.87
CA LYS A 131 -1.68 -0.60 -37.78
C LYS A 131 -2.25 0.04 -39.04
N ALA A 132 -2.92 1.19 -38.92
CA ALA A 132 -3.46 1.91 -40.07
C ALA A 132 -2.33 2.44 -40.98
N VAL A 133 -1.28 3.06 -40.41
CA VAL A 133 -0.09 3.50 -41.16
C VAL A 133 0.64 2.33 -41.81
N LYS A 134 0.75 1.18 -41.12
CA LYS A 134 1.39 -0.02 -41.67
C LYS A 134 0.59 -0.63 -42.83
N ASN A 135 -0.75 -0.64 -42.72
CA ASN A 135 -1.63 -1.18 -43.76
C ASN A 135 -1.73 -0.24 -44.98
N ASN A 136 -1.58 1.06 -44.76
CA ASN A 136 -1.57 2.07 -45.81
C ASN A 136 -0.40 3.05 -45.57
N PRO A 137 0.81 2.73 -46.09
CA PRO A 137 2.02 3.51 -45.83
C PRO A 137 1.87 4.96 -46.27
N THR A 138 1.69 5.84 -45.29
CA THR A 138 1.59 7.29 -45.49
C THR A 138 2.56 8.01 -44.55
N PRO A 139 3.18 9.12 -44.98
CA PRO A 139 4.10 9.87 -44.13
C PRO A 139 3.41 10.30 -42.84
N VAL A 140 4.06 10.03 -41.71
CA VAL A 140 3.58 10.48 -40.41
C VAL A 140 4.18 11.85 -40.13
N ILE A 141 3.31 12.83 -39.94
CA ILE A 141 3.67 14.22 -39.66
C ILE A 141 3.38 14.50 -38.20
N LEU A 142 4.40 14.91 -37.44
CA LEU A 142 4.22 15.46 -36.10
C LEU A 142 4.01 16.97 -36.20
N CYS A 143 2.86 17.46 -35.76
CA CYS A 143 2.55 18.88 -35.66
C CYS A 143 2.71 19.38 -34.22
N GLU A 144 3.17 20.62 -34.06
CA GLU A 144 3.23 21.42 -32.83
C GLU A 144 2.36 22.68 -33.07
N ASP A 145 1.26 22.85 -32.32
CA ASP A 145 0.27 23.93 -32.52
C ASP A 145 -0.22 24.07 -33.97
N ASP A 146 -0.58 22.94 -34.58
CA ASP A 146 -0.98 22.78 -35.98
C ASP A 146 0.15 22.89 -37.03
N ASP A 147 1.32 23.41 -36.65
CA ASP A 147 2.48 23.54 -37.54
C ASP A 147 3.32 22.25 -37.58
N PRO A 148 3.64 21.68 -38.76
CA PRO A 148 4.52 20.52 -38.86
C PRO A 148 5.91 20.81 -38.28
N LEU A 149 6.40 19.92 -37.42
CA LEU A 149 7.79 19.95 -36.99
C LEU A 149 8.72 19.65 -38.17
N PRO A 150 9.85 20.34 -38.28
CA PRO A 150 10.59 20.49 -39.53
C PRO A 150 11.39 19.25 -39.98
N ILE A 151 11.73 18.32 -39.08
CA ILE A 151 12.71 17.26 -39.37
C ILE A 151 12.17 15.88 -38.94
N PRO A 152 11.40 15.19 -39.81
CA PRO A 152 11.01 13.79 -39.60
C PRO A 152 12.20 12.83 -39.79
N ASP A 153 12.00 11.57 -39.39
CA ASP A 153 12.95 10.45 -39.56
C ASP A 153 14.39 10.75 -39.08
N ALA A 154 14.51 11.58 -38.04
CA ALA A 154 15.79 12.00 -37.49
C ALA A 154 16.49 10.88 -36.71
N LEU A 155 17.82 10.87 -36.71
CA LEU A 155 18.60 10.00 -35.84
C LEU A 155 18.29 10.33 -34.37
N HIS A 156 18.10 9.31 -33.53
CA HIS A 156 17.76 9.53 -32.11
C HIS A 156 18.84 10.37 -31.39
N ASP A 157 20.12 10.20 -31.74
CA ASP A 157 21.20 11.02 -31.19
C ASP A 157 21.09 12.49 -31.58
N ASP A 158 20.63 12.81 -32.79
CA ASP A 158 20.39 14.19 -33.20
C ASP A 158 19.18 14.78 -32.44
N ILE A 159 18.15 13.99 -32.16
CA ILE A 159 17.02 14.43 -31.32
C ILE A 159 17.53 14.75 -29.91
N ARG A 160 18.40 13.90 -29.34
CA ARG A 160 18.97 14.10 -27.99
C ARG A 160 19.87 15.33 -27.91
N HIS A 161 20.79 15.49 -28.86
CA HIS A 161 21.89 16.45 -28.76
C HIS A 161 21.60 17.78 -29.45
N ILE A 162 20.78 17.79 -30.50
CA ILE A 162 20.44 19.00 -31.27
C ILE A 162 19.00 19.41 -30.99
N GLY A 163 18.08 18.46 -31.06
CA GLY A 163 16.65 18.70 -30.91
C GLY A 163 16.09 19.58 -32.03
N ALA A 164 15.47 20.72 -31.69
CA ALA A 164 14.92 21.73 -32.59
C ALA A 164 13.89 21.17 -33.59
N GLY A 165 12.87 20.49 -33.06
CA GLY A 165 11.78 19.93 -33.86
C GLY A 165 12.12 18.66 -34.64
N ARG A 166 13.21 17.97 -34.28
CA ARG A 166 13.54 16.64 -34.82
C ARG A 166 12.65 15.57 -34.21
N TYR A 167 12.21 14.61 -35.02
CA TYR A 167 11.45 13.47 -34.54
C TYR A 167 11.65 12.21 -35.39
N SER A 168 11.32 11.06 -34.81
CA SER A 168 11.40 9.73 -35.40
C SER A 168 10.25 8.87 -34.90
N VAL A 169 9.57 8.18 -35.81
CA VAL A 169 8.58 7.15 -35.47
C VAL A 169 9.25 5.78 -35.60
N TRP A 170 9.50 5.13 -34.47
CA TRP A 170 10.19 3.83 -34.41
C TRP A 170 9.30 2.77 -33.76
N GLY A 171 8.67 1.93 -34.58
CA GLY A 171 7.72 0.95 -34.09
C GLY A 171 6.49 1.61 -33.49
N ARG A 172 6.26 1.42 -32.19
CA ARG A 172 5.19 2.09 -31.41
C ARG A 172 5.65 3.38 -30.73
N TYR A 173 6.90 3.76 -30.88
CA TYR A 173 7.47 4.90 -30.19
C TYR A 173 7.57 6.09 -31.13
N LEU A 174 7.14 7.25 -30.65
CA LEU A 174 7.52 8.54 -31.21
C LEU A 174 8.63 9.09 -30.33
N TYR A 175 9.80 9.34 -30.89
CA TYR A 175 10.88 10.12 -30.27
C TYR A 175 10.88 11.50 -30.89
N PHE A 176 10.93 12.57 -30.10
CA PHE A 176 10.95 13.92 -30.63
C PHE A 176 11.54 14.95 -29.65
N SER A 177 11.89 16.10 -30.19
CA SER A 177 12.16 17.34 -29.48
C SER A 177 11.17 18.40 -29.95
N THR A 178 10.79 19.33 -29.07
CA THR A 178 10.00 20.50 -29.45
C THR A 178 10.81 21.45 -30.33
N SER A 179 10.12 22.37 -31.03
CA SER A 179 10.77 23.32 -31.94
C SER A 179 11.86 24.18 -31.30
N ASP A 180 11.72 24.48 -30.01
CA ASP A 180 12.62 25.31 -29.19
C ASP A 180 13.31 24.55 -28.05
N ASN A 181 13.27 23.21 -28.08
CA ASN A 181 13.81 22.33 -27.04
C ASN A 181 13.21 22.51 -25.63
N SER A 182 12.10 23.22 -25.50
CA SER A 182 11.33 23.27 -24.26
C SER A 182 10.69 21.90 -23.96
N ASN A 183 10.37 21.64 -22.69
CA ASN A 183 9.72 20.38 -22.30
C ASN A 183 8.27 20.33 -22.85
N PRO A 184 7.93 19.35 -23.72
CA PRO A 184 6.60 19.24 -24.34
C PRO A 184 5.50 18.96 -23.32
N ALA A 185 5.83 18.41 -22.15
CA ALA A 185 4.89 18.23 -21.06
C ALA A 185 4.56 19.54 -20.33
N MET A 186 5.38 20.60 -20.48
CA MET A 186 5.24 21.88 -19.76
C MET A 186 4.93 23.09 -20.64
N ASN A 187 5.28 23.06 -21.91
CA ASN A 187 5.24 24.26 -22.76
C ASN A 187 3.83 24.67 -23.21
N GLY A 188 2.82 23.85 -22.91
CA GLY A 188 1.41 24.14 -23.20
C GLY A 188 1.02 24.02 -24.66
N ARG A 189 1.92 23.53 -25.52
CA ARG A 189 1.66 23.33 -26.95
C ARG A 189 0.89 22.03 -27.19
N ARG A 190 0.10 21.99 -28.26
CA ARG A 190 -0.63 20.80 -28.73
C ARG A 190 0.22 20.03 -29.72
N TYR A 191 0.36 18.72 -29.52
CA TYR A 191 1.09 17.86 -30.45
C TYR A 191 0.15 16.88 -31.12
N GLU A 192 0.28 16.71 -32.43
CA GLU A 192 -0.56 15.78 -33.20
C GLU A 192 0.26 14.96 -34.19
N LEU A 193 0.06 13.65 -34.20
CA LEU A 193 0.52 12.79 -35.27
C LEU A 193 -0.58 12.69 -36.32
N ARG A 194 -0.27 13.06 -37.56
CA ARG A 194 -1.18 13.00 -38.71
C ARG A 194 -0.63 12.04 -39.75
N ALA A 195 -1.47 11.17 -40.29
CA ALA A 195 -1.14 10.29 -41.40
C ALA A 195 -2.39 10.10 -42.27
N ALA A 196 -2.37 10.55 -43.52
CA ALA A 196 -3.58 10.66 -44.34
C ALA A 196 -4.73 11.37 -43.58
N GLU A 197 -5.90 10.73 -43.48
CA GLU A 197 -7.10 11.25 -42.81
C GLU A 197 -7.19 10.88 -41.31
N ILE A 198 -6.18 10.21 -40.76
CA ILE A 198 -6.17 9.81 -39.35
C ILE A 198 -5.23 10.69 -38.53
N THR A 199 -5.69 11.05 -37.32
CA THR A 199 -4.97 11.92 -36.39
C THR A 199 -4.94 11.31 -35.00
N VAL A 200 -3.79 11.41 -34.34
CA VAL A 200 -3.61 11.14 -32.92
C VAL A 200 -3.15 12.43 -32.26
N THR A 201 -4.00 13.02 -31.43
CA THR A 201 -3.58 14.10 -30.54
C THR A 201 -2.79 13.50 -29.38
N LEU A 202 -1.59 14.02 -29.11
CA LEU A 202 -0.73 13.67 -27.98
C LEU A 202 -0.94 14.73 -26.90
N HIS A 203 -1.45 14.32 -25.74
CA HIS A 203 -1.88 15.22 -24.70
C HIS A 203 -0.73 15.56 -23.74
N GLY A 204 -0.27 16.80 -23.82
CA GLY A 204 0.50 17.46 -22.78
C GLY A 204 -0.39 18.07 -21.68
N LEU A 205 0.20 18.93 -20.86
CA LEU A 205 -0.54 19.70 -19.87
C LEU A 205 -1.42 20.76 -20.57
N VAL A 206 -2.73 20.73 -20.32
CA VAL A 206 -3.66 21.82 -20.69
C VAL A 206 -3.46 22.95 -19.68
N SER A 207 -2.47 23.82 -19.95
CA SER A 207 -1.88 24.79 -19.02
C SER A 207 -2.83 25.94 -18.64
N ASP A 208 -3.79 26.27 -19.49
CA ASP A 208 -4.80 27.30 -19.31
C ASP A 208 -6.04 26.82 -18.53
N SER A 209 -6.09 25.56 -18.13
CA SER A 209 -7.09 25.05 -17.19
C SER A 209 -6.75 25.38 -15.73
N ALA A 210 -7.70 25.17 -14.81
CA ALA A 210 -7.45 25.35 -13.38
C ALA A 210 -6.36 24.38 -12.85
N SER A 211 -6.41 23.11 -13.26
CA SER A 211 -5.40 22.11 -12.91
C SER A 211 -4.05 22.40 -13.56
N GLY A 212 -4.04 22.88 -14.81
CA GLY A 212 -2.82 23.31 -15.51
C GLY A 212 -2.08 24.44 -14.79
N ARG A 213 -2.78 25.53 -14.49
CA ARG A 213 -2.21 26.65 -13.73
C ARG A 213 -1.75 26.24 -12.33
N ASN A 214 -2.55 25.44 -11.62
CA ASN A 214 -2.20 24.97 -10.29
C ASN A 214 -0.91 24.13 -10.31
N LEU A 215 -0.76 23.24 -11.28
CA LEU A 215 0.42 22.39 -11.41
C LEU A 215 1.67 23.17 -11.79
N LEU A 216 1.56 24.14 -12.71
CA LEU A 216 2.67 25.04 -13.04
C LEU A 216 3.10 25.87 -11.82
N GLN A 217 2.14 26.30 -10.99
CA GLN A 217 2.46 26.96 -9.72
C GLN A 217 3.12 26.00 -8.73
N ALA A 218 2.61 24.77 -8.58
CA ALA A 218 3.20 23.77 -7.68
C ALA A 218 4.64 23.41 -8.09
N TYR A 219 4.92 23.38 -9.39
CA TYR A 219 6.28 23.18 -9.90
C TYR A 219 7.20 24.35 -9.56
N LYS A 220 6.73 25.60 -9.68
CA LYS A 220 7.48 26.79 -9.24
C LYS A 220 7.77 26.74 -7.75
N ASP A 221 6.75 26.48 -6.93
CA ASP A 221 6.87 26.35 -5.48
C ASP A 221 7.88 25.24 -5.10
N TYR A 222 7.82 24.09 -5.77
CA TYR A 222 8.79 22.99 -5.60
C TYR A 222 10.22 23.40 -5.95
N ARG A 223 10.42 24.04 -7.11
CA ARG A 223 11.75 24.47 -7.56
C ARG A 223 12.37 25.55 -6.67
N ALA A 224 11.53 26.39 -6.06
CA ALA A 224 11.94 27.40 -5.09
C ALA A 224 12.12 26.83 -3.67
N GLY A 225 11.66 25.59 -3.41
CA GLY A 225 11.70 24.99 -2.08
C GLY A 225 10.72 25.63 -1.09
N GLU A 226 9.61 26.19 -1.59
CA GLU A 226 8.64 26.92 -0.78
C GLU A 226 8.00 26.03 0.28
N GLU A 227 7.99 26.50 1.54
CA GLU A 227 7.30 25.82 2.62
C GLU A 227 5.80 26.10 2.59
N GLN A 228 5.44 27.34 2.27
CA GLN A 228 4.07 27.81 2.16
C GLN A 228 3.68 27.87 0.68
N MET A 229 2.79 26.98 0.28
CA MET A 229 2.39 26.82 -1.11
C MET A 229 1.41 27.91 -1.52
N ALA A 230 1.67 28.52 -2.68
CA ALA A 230 0.66 29.26 -3.41
C ALA A 230 -0.27 28.29 -4.16
N ALA A 231 0.26 27.14 -4.60
CA ALA A 231 -0.53 26.10 -5.23
C ALA A 231 -1.40 25.32 -4.22
N LYS A 232 -2.56 24.89 -4.68
CA LYS A 232 -3.37 23.85 -4.03
C LYS A 232 -2.73 22.47 -4.24
N PRO A 233 -3.09 21.45 -3.44
CA PRO A 233 -2.70 20.07 -3.72
C PRO A 233 -3.00 19.72 -5.18
N SER A 234 -2.11 18.96 -5.82
CA SER A 234 -2.28 18.53 -7.21
C SER A 234 -2.55 17.04 -7.33
N MET A 235 -2.36 16.28 -6.24
CA MET A 235 -2.77 14.90 -6.07
C MET A 235 -3.53 14.73 -4.76
N ILE A 236 -4.71 14.10 -4.81
CA ILE A 236 -5.41 13.64 -3.62
C ILE A 236 -5.74 12.15 -3.78
N SER A 237 -5.43 11.37 -2.76
CA SER A 237 -5.98 10.02 -2.58
C SER A 237 -6.94 10.04 -1.40
N LEU A 238 -8.15 9.50 -1.56
CA LEU A 238 -9.20 9.51 -0.53
C LEU A 238 -9.72 8.10 -0.30
N ILE A 239 -9.73 7.64 0.96
CA ILE A 239 -10.49 6.45 1.39
C ILE A 239 -11.76 6.95 2.08
N SER A 240 -12.91 6.95 1.40
CA SER A 240 -14.09 7.70 1.87
C SER A 240 -15.02 6.94 2.83
N THR A 241 -14.99 5.62 2.84
CA THR A 241 -15.79 4.78 3.74
C THR A 241 -15.18 3.39 3.83
N ALA A 242 -15.47 2.65 4.89
CA ALA A 242 -15.15 1.23 4.99
C ALA A 242 -16.25 0.33 4.39
N ASP A 243 -17.40 0.86 3.97
CA ASP A 243 -18.54 0.07 3.49
C ASP A 243 -18.19 -0.77 2.26
N CYS A 244 -18.49 -2.07 2.31
CA CYS A 244 -18.13 -3.03 1.26
C CYS A 244 -19.18 -4.13 1.15
N ASN A 245 -19.40 -4.62 -0.08
CA ASN A 245 -20.39 -5.65 -0.39
C ASN A 245 -19.84 -7.08 -0.30
N ILE A 246 -18.62 -7.27 0.24
CA ILE A 246 -17.99 -8.57 0.47
C ILE A 246 -17.27 -8.59 1.84
N ASP A 247 -16.95 -9.79 2.32
CA ASP A 247 -16.50 -10.07 3.69
C ASP A 247 -15.06 -10.62 3.75
N CYS A 248 -14.12 -10.03 3.02
CA CYS A 248 -12.73 -10.52 2.98
C CYS A 248 -12.15 -10.67 4.41
N PRO A 249 -11.77 -11.88 4.85
CA PRO A 249 -11.31 -12.11 6.23
C PRO A 249 -10.06 -11.31 6.59
N ALA A 250 -9.18 -11.10 5.61
CA ALA A 250 -7.92 -10.38 5.75
C ALA A 250 -8.02 -8.87 5.48
N CYS A 251 -9.22 -8.30 5.34
CA CYS A 251 -9.37 -6.88 5.04
C CYS A 251 -8.87 -6.02 6.22
N SER A 252 -7.94 -5.10 5.93
CA SER A 252 -7.43 -4.11 6.89
C SER A 252 -8.51 -3.16 7.42
N GLN A 253 -9.66 -3.07 6.74
CA GLN A 253 -10.76 -2.18 7.12
C GLN A 253 -11.79 -2.83 8.05
N ASN A 254 -11.61 -4.09 8.47
CA ASN A 254 -12.60 -4.80 9.29
C ASN A 254 -12.86 -4.12 10.65
N THR A 255 -11.82 -3.72 11.39
CA THR A 255 -11.97 -3.06 12.70
C THR A 255 -12.72 -1.73 12.58
N VAL A 256 -12.34 -0.91 11.60
CA VAL A 256 -12.90 0.43 11.43
C VAL A 256 -14.32 0.39 10.87
N ARG A 257 -14.65 -0.65 10.08
CA ARG A 257 -16.03 -0.94 9.67
C ARG A 257 -16.90 -1.33 10.86
N LEU A 258 -16.41 -2.22 11.73
CA LEU A 258 -17.11 -2.61 12.96
C LEU A 258 -17.40 -1.39 13.84
N MET A 259 -16.42 -0.49 13.98
CA MET A 259 -16.57 0.74 14.76
C MET A 259 -17.35 1.85 14.04
N ARG A 260 -17.77 1.60 12.80
CA ARG A 260 -18.47 2.56 11.93
C ARG A 260 -17.72 3.90 11.87
N VAL A 261 -16.41 3.85 11.69
CA VAL A 261 -15.59 5.05 11.50
C VAL A 261 -16.05 5.75 10.23
N GLN A 262 -16.28 7.05 10.33
CA GLN A 262 -16.73 7.89 9.22
C GLN A 262 -16.00 9.22 9.25
N HIS A 263 -15.81 9.79 8.07
CA HIS A 263 -15.42 11.18 7.92
C HIS A 263 -16.50 12.13 8.45
N ARG A 264 -16.14 13.38 8.74
CA ARG A 264 -17.12 14.45 8.87
C ARG A 264 -17.88 14.65 7.54
N PRO A 265 -19.15 15.11 7.56
CA PRO A 265 -19.97 15.25 6.36
C PRO A 265 -19.35 16.12 5.25
N GLU A 266 -18.49 17.06 5.64
CA GLU A 266 -17.83 18.04 4.77
C GLU A 266 -16.59 17.49 4.07
N THR A 267 -15.94 16.42 4.56
CA THR A 267 -14.66 15.95 4.00
C THR A 267 -14.75 15.58 2.52
N VAL A 268 -15.76 14.79 2.13
CA VAL A 268 -15.93 14.39 0.72
C VAL A 268 -16.26 15.60 -0.17
N PRO A 269 -17.22 16.48 0.18
CA PRO A 269 -17.45 17.74 -0.53
C PRO A 269 -16.20 18.62 -0.66
N ASP A 270 -15.42 18.76 0.43
CA ASP A 270 -14.18 19.54 0.45
C ASP A 270 -13.16 18.99 -0.56
N VAL A 271 -12.99 17.66 -0.59
CA VAL A 271 -12.11 17.00 -1.57
C VAL A 271 -12.64 17.16 -3.00
N LEU A 272 -13.95 17.00 -3.22
CA LEU A 272 -14.55 17.16 -4.55
C LEU A 272 -14.40 18.60 -5.08
N ALA A 273 -14.48 19.60 -4.21
CA ALA A 273 -14.23 21.00 -4.56
C ALA A 273 -12.79 21.26 -5.03
N HIS A 274 -11.85 20.36 -4.70
CA HIS A 274 -10.47 20.42 -5.16
C HIS A 274 -10.23 19.75 -6.51
N VAL A 275 -11.14 18.88 -6.97
CA VAL A 275 -10.96 18.12 -8.22
C VAL A 275 -10.58 19.00 -9.42
N PRO A 276 -11.14 20.21 -9.64
CA PRO A 276 -10.72 21.08 -10.76
C PRO A 276 -9.23 21.45 -10.78
N PHE A 277 -8.53 21.35 -9.65
CA PHE A 277 -7.11 21.72 -9.50
C PHE A 277 -6.14 20.52 -9.50
N LEU A 278 -6.67 19.30 -9.45
CA LEU A 278 -5.88 18.07 -9.38
C LEU A 278 -5.40 17.65 -10.77
N TYR A 279 -4.21 17.07 -10.87
CA TYR A 279 -3.86 16.24 -12.03
C TYR A 279 -4.08 14.74 -11.73
N GLN A 280 -4.15 14.36 -10.45
CA GLN A 280 -4.49 13.00 -10.03
C GLN A 280 -5.49 13.00 -8.87
N PHE A 281 -6.55 12.21 -9.03
CA PHE A 281 -7.49 11.93 -7.95
C PHE A 281 -7.70 10.42 -7.86
N ILE A 282 -7.30 9.82 -6.74
CA ILE A 282 -7.52 8.40 -6.49
C ILE A 282 -8.58 8.26 -5.40
N TRP A 283 -9.70 7.62 -5.73
CA TRP A 283 -10.80 7.44 -4.80
C TRP A 283 -10.98 5.95 -4.47
N HIS A 284 -10.65 5.61 -3.24
CA HIS A 284 -10.78 4.31 -2.61
C HIS A 284 -11.92 4.27 -1.58
N GLY A 285 -12.10 3.11 -0.96
CA GLY A 285 -13.02 2.89 0.15
C GLY A 285 -13.01 1.41 0.53
N GLY A 286 -14.13 0.91 1.05
CA GLY A 286 -14.43 -0.51 1.01
C GLY A 286 -14.64 -0.93 -0.44
N GLU A 287 -15.86 -0.79 -0.97
CA GLU A 287 -16.12 -0.89 -2.41
C GLU A 287 -16.60 0.47 -2.96
N PRO A 288 -15.82 1.18 -3.79
CA PRO A 288 -16.22 2.49 -4.29
C PRO A 288 -17.54 2.50 -5.06
N TYR A 289 -17.85 1.47 -5.85
CA TYR A 289 -19.09 1.43 -6.63
C TYR A 289 -20.36 1.23 -5.79
N LEU A 290 -20.25 0.88 -4.50
CA LEU A 290 -21.39 0.96 -3.58
C LEU A 290 -21.82 2.39 -3.30
N ILE A 291 -20.86 3.32 -3.32
CA ILE A 291 -21.02 4.69 -2.83
C ILE A 291 -21.79 5.51 -3.86
N LYS A 292 -22.86 6.18 -3.43
CA LYS A 292 -23.69 7.03 -4.30
C LYS A 292 -22.88 8.19 -4.88
N ARG A 293 -22.14 8.93 -4.05
CA ARG A 293 -21.30 10.06 -4.49
C ARG A 293 -20.19 9.68 -5.45
N PHE A 294 -19.60 8.49 -5.29
CA PHE A 294 -18.61 8.00 -6.23
C PHE A 294 -19.23 7.80 -7.61
N ARG A 295 -20.40 7.14 -7.66
CA ARG A 295 -21.16 6.96 -8.91
C ARG A 295 -21.64 8.29 -9.49
N GLU A 296 -22.14 9.22 -8.68
CA GLU A 296 -22.55 10.55 -9.13
C GLU A 296 -21.37 11.39 -9.63
N PHE A 297 -20.19 11.28 -9.01
CA PHE A 297 -18.97 11.90 -9.50
C PHE A 297 -18.62 11.36 -10.88
N ILE A 298 -18.60 10.03 -11.04
CA ILE A 298 -18.40 9.40 -12.34
C ILE A 298 -19.48 9.87 -13.32
N ASP A 299 -20.77 9.84 -12.97
CA ASP A 299 -21.87 10.17 -13.88
C ASP A 299 -21.84 11.64 -14.33
N ASN A 300 -21.45 12.56 -13.45
CA ASN A 300 -21.49 14.00 -13.71
C ASN A 300 -20.15 14.60 -14.17
N PHE A 301 -19.03 13.86 -14.08
CA PHE A 301 -17.73 14.38 -14.51
C PHE A 301 -17.76 14.78 -15.99
N ARG A 302 -17.14 15.93 -16.30
CA ARG A 302 -16.94 16.44 -17.65
C ARG A 302 -15.47 16.71 -17.85
N THR A 303 -14.92 16.31 -19.00
CA THR A 303 -13.51 16.53 -19.34
C THR A 303 -13.10 18.01 -19.29
N LYS A 304 -13.99 18.93 -19.69
CA LYS A 304 -13.73 20.38 -19.57
C LYS A 304 -13.63 20.87 -18.12
N ASP A 305 -14.27 20.13 -17.20
CA ASP A 305 -14.21 20.21 -15.74
C ASP A 305 -12.77 20.29 -15.23
N ASN A 306 -12.02 19.30 -15.73
CA ASN A 306 -10.61 19.12 -15.48
C ASN A 306 -10.00 18.26 -16.61
N PRO A 307 -9.36 18.88 -17.62
CA PRO A 307 -8.84 18.17 -18.78
C PRO A 307 -7.53 17.43 -18.50
N ASN A 308 -6.91 17.64 -17.34
CA ASN A 308 -5.64 17.02 -16.95
C ASN A 308 -5.81 15.88 -15.95
N LEU A 309 -7.04 15.52 -15.59
CA LEU A 309 -7.29 14.55 -14.53
C LEU A 309 -6.93 13.12 -14.94
N THR A 310 -6.08 12.50 -14.12
CA THR A 310 -5.99 11.05 -13.99
C THR A 310 -6.87 10.61 -12.83
N PHE A 311 -7.99 9.97 -13.16
CA PHE A 311 -8.88 9.41 -12.16
C PHE A 311 -8.50 7.97 -11.86
N GLY A 312 -8.34 7.64 -10.58
CA GLY A 312 -8.04 6.28 -10.16
C GLY A 312 -8.96 5.77 -9.07
N PHE A 313 -9.07 4.46 -8.99
CA PHE A 313 -9.82 3.78 -7.94
C PHE A 313 -9.35 2.33 -7.79
N THR A 314 -9.68 1.72 -6.66
CA THR A 314 -9.50 0.28 -6.43
C THR A 314 -10.84 -0.35 -6.12
N SER A 315 -11.22 -1.38 -6.87
CA SER A 315 -12.51 -2.06 -6.71
C SER A 315 -12.31 -3.57 -6.56
N ASN A 316 -13.19 -4.23 -5.82
CA ASN A 316 -13.27 -5.70 -5.76
C ASN A 316 -13.83 -6.34 -7.04
N GLY A 317 -14.24 -5.53 -8.02
CA GLY A 317 -14.64 -5.99 -9.36
C GLY A 317 -16.07 -6.53 -9.47
N THR A 318 -16.79 -6.68 -8.37
CA THR A 318 -18.17 -7.23 -8.37
C THR A 318 -19.18 -6.33 -9.08
N MET A 319 -18.93 -5.02 -9.14
CA MET A 319 -19.86 -4.01 -9.68
C MET A 319 -19.38 -3.35 -10.99
N LEU A 320 -18.26 -3.81 -11.56
CA LEU A 320 -17.69 -3.27 -12.81
C LEU A 320 -18.41 -3.79 -14.06
N THR A 321 -19.68 -3.41 -14.21
CA THR A 321 -20.48 -3.76 -15.39
C THR A 321 -19.99 -3.06 -16.66
N VAL A 322 -20.43 -3.51 -17.84
CA VAL A 322 -20.15 -2.86 -19.13
C VAL A 322 -20.49 -1.36 -19.07
N ARG A 323 -21.68 -1.03 -18.58
CA ARG A 323 -22.18 0.35 -18.49
C ARG A 323 -21.31 1.21 -17.56
N GLU A 324 -20.78 0.64 -16.48
CA GLU A 324 -19.89 1.39 -15.57
C GLU A 324 -18.53 1.65 -16.22
N LEU A 325 -17.99 0.69 -16.99
CA LEU A 325 -16.74 0.88 -17.73
C LEU A 325 -16.89 1.95 -18.83
N GLU A 326 -17.99 1.96 -19.57
CA GLU A 326 -18.27 2.96 -20.63
C GLU A 326 -18.31 4.40 -20.08
N LYS A 327 -18.77 4.59 -18.85
CA LYS A 327 -18.79 5.92 -18.22
C LYS A 327 -17.39 6.48 -17.98
N LEU A 328 -16.36 5.62 -17.92
CA LEU A 328 -14.98 6.03 -17.69
C LEU A 328 -14.35 6.67 -18.93
N ASP A 329 -14.94 6.50 -20.12
CA ASP A 329 -14.43 6.99 -21.41
C ASP A 329 -14.25 8.51 -21.48
N LYS A 330 -14.99 9.25 -20.66
CA LYS A 330 -14.94 10.72 -20.61
C LYS A 330 -13.81 11.28 -19.74
N PHE A 331 -13.15 10.45 -18.93
CA PHE A 331 -11.99 10.88 -18.17
C PHE A 331 -10.78 11.00 -19.09
N PRO A 332 -9.96 12.07 -18.98
CA PRO A 332 -8.74 12.20 -19.78
C PRO A 332 -7.83 10.98 -19.60
N ARG A 333 -7.68 10.53 -18.35
CA ARG A 333 -6.95 9.31 -18.01
C ARG A 333 -7.64 8.55 -16.87
N VAL A 334 -7.50 7.24 -16.90
CA VAL A 334 -7.95 6.31 -15.88
C VAL A 334 -6.78 5.44 -15.43
N ASN A 335 -6.60 5.31 -14.12
CA ASN A 335 -5.67 4.34 -13.53
C ASN A 335 -6.38 3.57 -12.41
N ALA A 336 -6.87 2.38 -12.73
CA ALA A 336 -7.65 1.57 -11.82
C ALA A 336 -6.99 0.21 -11.53
N SER A 337 -7.20 -0.27 -10.31
CA SER A 337 -6.75 -1.58 -9.87
C SER A 337 -7.95 -2.43 -9.44
N ILE A 338 -8.03 -3.66 -9.95
CA ILE A 338 -9.07 -4.62 -9.58
C ILE A 338 -8.47 -5.65 -8.65
N SER A 339 -9.13 -5.84 -7.51
CA SER A 339 -8.68 -6.70 -6.42
C SER A 339 -9.01 -8.17 -6.73
N VAL A 340 -7.99 -8.97 -7.06
CA VAL A 340 -8.11 -10.42 -7.30
C VAL A 340 -6.93 -11.12 -6.63
N ASP A 341 -7.21 -11.93 -5.62
CA ASP A 341 -6.15 -12.57 -4.82
C ASP A 341 -5.80 -13.99 -5.26
N SER A 342 -6.54 -14.55 -6.22
CA SER A 342 -6.18 -15.80 -6.87
C SER A 342 -6.98 -15.94 -8.16
N PHE A 343 -6.38 -16.54 -9.19
CA PHE A 343 -7.08 -16.99 -10.38
C PHE A 343 -7.58 -18.44 -10.25
N ALA A 344 -7.38 -19.09 -9.10
CA ALA A 344 -8.05 -20.34 -8.73
C ALA A 344 -9.35 -20.02 -7.97
N LYS A 345 -10.46 -20.61 -8.43
CA LYS A 345 -11.81 -20.32 -7.92
C LYS A 345 -11.95 -20.51 -6.41
N ASP A 346 -11.54 -21.66 -5.89
CA ASP A 346 -11.73 -22.00 -4.47
C ASP A 346 -10.93 -21.07 -3.55
N THR A 347 -9.68 -20.77 -3.93
CA THR A 347 -8.81 -19.85 -3.18
C THR A 347 -9.31 -18.41 -3.26
N PHE A 348 -9.78 -17.98 -4.44
CA PHE A 348 -10.41 -16.67 -4.61
C PHE A 348 -11.64 -16.52 -3.72
N GLU A 349 -12.60 -17.44 -3.77
CA GLU A 349 -13.85 -17.33 -3.01
C GLU A 349 -13.62 -17.49 -1.50
N LYS A 350 -12.53 -18.16 -1.08
CA LYS A 350 -12.07 -18.18 0.31
C LYS A 350 -11.54 -16.82 0.76
N ILE A 351 -10.64 -16.20 0.00
CA ILE A 351 -9.97 -14.95 0.39
C ILE A 351 -10.92 -13.75 0.21
N ARG A 352 -11.66 -13.72 -0.90
CA ARG A 352 -12.66 -12.69 -1.27
C ARG A 352 -14.08 -13.16 -0.93
N ALA A 353 -14.27 -13.65 0.30
CA ALA A 353 -15.53 -14.23 0.77
C ALA A 353 -16.73 -13.32 0.46
N GLY A 354 -17.74 -13.89 -0.20
CA GLY A 354 -18.94 -13.17 -0.65
C GLY A 354 -18.90 -12.68 -2.10
N ALA A 355 -17.76 -12.77 -2.79
CA ALA A 355 -17.66 -12.57 -4.24
C ALA A 355 -17.86 -13.88 -5.01
N SER A 356 -18.35 -13.79 -6.25
CA SER A 356 -18.40 -14.91 -7.20
C SER A 356 -17.20 -14.81 -8.15
N TYR A 357 -16.37 -15.87 -8.19
CA TYR A 357 -15.19 -15.91 -9.06
C TYR A 357 -15.55 -15.65 -10.53
N ASP A 358 -16.52 -16.39 -11.07
CA ASP A 358 -16.88 -16.34 -12.49
C ASP A 358 -17.36 -14.93 -12.89
N SER A 359 -18.16 -14.29 -12.03
CA SER A 359 -18.64 -12.93 -12.27
C SER A 359 -17.50 -11.91 -12.22
N VAL A 360 -16.60 -12.00 -11.24
CA VAL A 360 -15.49 -11.07 -11.10
C VAL A 360 -14.49 -11.24 -12.24
N LEU A 361 -14.12 -12.48 -12.59
CA LEU A 361 -13.22 -12.76 -13.69
C LEU A 361 -13.78 -12.20 -15.02
N SER A 362 -15.07 -12.38 -15.29
CA SER A 362 -15.71 -11.80 -16.47
C SER A 362 -15.58 -10.28 -16.51
N ASN A 363 -15.76 -9.60 -15.38
CA ASN A 363 -15.61 -8.16 -15.28
C ASN A 363 -14.14 -7.71 -15.43
N VAL A 364 -13.19 -8.46 -14.85
CA VAL A 364 -11.74 -8.21 -14.98
C VAL A 364 -11.32 -8.29 -16.45
N LEU A 365 -11.64 -9.39 -17.14
CA LEU A 365 -11.27 -9.57 -18.55
C LEU A 365 -11.89 -8.48 -19.43
N ARG A 366 -13.12 -8.04 -19.12
CA ARG A 366 -13.75 -6.92 -19.81
C ARG A 366 -13.00 -5.60 -19.58
N ALA A 367 -12.61 -5.30 -18.34
CA ALA A 367 -11.81 -4.10 -18.05
C ALA A 367 -10.43 -4.16 -18.73
N MET A 368 -9.81 -5.33 -18.80
CA MET A 368 -8.55 -5.51 -19.53
C MET A 368 -8.73 -5.30 -21.03
N SER A 369 -9.88 -5.66 -21.61
CA SER A 369 -10.17 -5.43 -23.03
C SER A 369 -10.29 -3.95 -23.41
N THR A 370 -10.52 -3.06 -22.44
CA THR A 370 -10.57 -1.60 -22.65
C THR A 370 -9.28 -0.88 -22.24
N HIS A 371 -8.24 -1.63 -21.88
CA HIS A 371 -6.92 -1.10 -21.53
C HIS A 371 -6.27 -0.42 -22.75
N ASP A 372 -5.80 0.81 -22.56
CA ASP A 372 -5.14 1.64 -23.58
C ASP A 372 -4.13 2.58 -22.91
N ALA A 373 -2.98 2.05 -22.48
CA ALA A 373 -1.95 2.84 -21.81
C ALA A 373 -1.32 3.88 -22.77
N PRO A 374 -1.04 5.11 -22.29
CA PRO A 374 -1.12 5.57 -20.90
C PRO A 374 -2.48 6.19 -20.50
N ARG A 375 -3.51 6.13 -21.36
CA ARG A 375 -4.81 6.77 -21.11
C ARG A 375 -5.71 5.95 -20.21
N ARG A 376 -5.78 4.64 -20.42
CA ARG A 376 -6.63 3.74 -19.62
C ARG A 376 -5.79 2.58 -19.14
N VAL A 377 -5.38 2.65 -17.88
CA VAL A 377 -4.60 1.61 -17.22
C VAL A 377 -5.52 0.87 -16.27
N PHE A 378 -5.75 -0.40 -16.56
CA PHE A 378 -6.29 -1.36 -15.61
C PHE A 378 -5.21 -2.36 -15.24
N SER A 379 -5.10 -2.65 -13.94
CA SER A 379 -4.22 -3.67 -13.37
C SER A 379 -4.99 -4.55 -12.40
N VAL A 380 -4.40 -5.68 -12.01
CA VAL A 380 -4.89 -6.50 -10.90
C VAL A 380 -3.98 -6.29 -9.69
N GLY A 381 -4.58 -5.99 -8.54
CA GLY A 381 -3.92 -5.99 -7.24
C GLY A 381 -4.18 -7.31 -6.53
N MET A 382 -3.12 -8.01 -6.17
CA MET A 382 -3.14 -9.31 -5.50
C MET A 382 -2.38 -9.23 -4.19
N ILE A 383 -3.06 -9.49 -3.07
CA ILE A 383 -2.33 -9.74 -1.83
C ILE A 383 -1.67 -11.12 -1.89
N ILE A 384 -0.46 -11.27 -1.35
CA ILE A 384 0.20 -12.56 -1.18
C ILE A 384 0.14 -12.94 0.29
N CYS A 385 -0.44 -14.09 0.58
CA CYS A 385 -0.65 -14.65 1.89
C CYS A 385 -0.39 -16.16 1.88
N LYS A 386 -0.46 -16.82 3.04
CA LYS A 386 -0.25 -18.27 3.12
C LYS A 386 -1.26 -19.04 2.26
N SER A 387 -2.50 -18.56 2.20
CA SER A 387 -3.57 -19.23 1.45
C SER A 387 -3.36 -19.26 -0.06
N ASN A 388 -2.57 -18.35 -0.66
CA ASN A 388 -2.35 -18.31 -2.11
C ASN A 388 -0.88 -18.38 -2.55
N MET A 389 0.09 -18.44 -1.62
CA MET A 389 1.52 -18.47 -1.96
C MET A 389 1.87 -19.62 -2.91
N VAL A 390 1.30 -20.80 -2.68
CA VAL A 390 1.54 -21.99 -3.52
C VAL A 390 1.01 -21.83 -4.95
N GLU A 391 0.13 -20.87 -5.20
CA GLU A 391 -0.44 -20.55 -6.51
C GLU A 391 0.26 -19.38 -7.19
N LEU A 392 1.32 -18.80 -6.59
CA LEU A 392 1.98 -17.60 -7.12
C LEU A 392 2.45 -17.78 -8.57
N ALA A 393 3.11 -18.90 -8.88
CA ALA A 393 3.57 -19.19 -10.23
C ALA A 393 2.39 -19.33 -11.22
N SER A 394 1.37 -20.12 -10.91
CA SER A 394 0.19 -20.29 -11.77
C SER A 394 -0.63 -19.00 -11.93
N ASN A 395 -0.68 -18.16 -10.90
CA ASN A 395 -1.33 -16.85 -10.97
C ASN A 395 -0.59 -15.89 -11.92
N LEU A 396 0.75 -15.94 -11.93
CA LEU A 396 1.57 -15.21 -12.88
C LEU A 396 1.41 -15.75 -14.30
N GLU A 397 1.35 -17.06 -14.49
CA GLU A 397 1.10 -17.69 -15.79
C GLU A 397 -0.23 -17.20 -16.38
N PHE A 398 -1.31 -17.28 -15.60
CA PHE A 398 -2.61 -16.77 -16.01
C PHE A 398 -2.57 -15.29 -16.38
N ALA A 399 -1.92 -14.47 -15.55
CA ALA A 399 -1.79 -13.05 -15.81
C ALA A 399 -1.02 -12.77 -17.12
N ILE A 400 0.06 -13.51 -17.38
CA ILE A 400 0.85 -13.40 -18.61
C ILE A 400 0.02 -13.80 -19.84
N GLU A 401 -0.69 -14.92 -19.78
CA GLU A 401 -1.54 -15.42 -20.88
C GLU A 401 -2.66 -14.43 -21.25
N HIS A 402 -3.19 -13.71 -20.26
CA HIS A 402 -4.26 -12.74 -20.44
C HIS A 402 -3.79 -11.27 -20.50
N GLU A 403 -2.47 -11.04 -20.64
CA GLU A 403 -1.83 -9.73 -20.66
C GLU A 403 -2.11 -8.86 -19.40
N ILE A 404 -2.50 -9.43 -18.28
CA ILE A 404 -2.88 -8.71 -17.06
C ILE A 404 -1.63 -8.21 -16.33
N GLY A 405 -1.54 -6.90 -16.09
CA GLY A 405 -0.51 -6.35 -15.19
C GLY A 405 -0.84 -6.70 -13.73
N LEU A 406 0.02 -7.48 -13.09
CA LEU A 406 -0.22 -8.03 -11.74
C LEU A 406 0.67 -7.34 -10.69
N ASN A 407 0.04 -6.56 -9.80
CA ASN A 407 0.71 -5.92 -8.66
C ASN A 407 0.58 -6.80 -7.43
N LEU A 408 1.71 -7.17 -6.83
CA LEU A 408 1.79 -8.09 -5.69
C LEU A 408 2.01 -7.33 -4.38
N SER A 409 1.31 -7.70 -3.31
CA SER A 409 1.45 -7.06 -1.99
C SER A 409 1.43 -8.08 -0.85
N PRO A 410 2.53 -8.28 -0.10
CA PRO A 410 2.59 -9.29 0.96
C PRO A 410 1.76 -8.91 2.18
N ILE A 411 1.10 -9.89 2.81
CA ILE A 411 0.49 -9.73 4.12
C ILE A 411 1.55 -9.85 5.21
N LEU A 412 1.81 -8.73 5.90
CA LEU A 412 2.81 -8.63 6.98
C LEU A 412 2.26 -8.01 8.28
N ILE A 413 0.98 -7.64 8.32
CA ILE A 413 0.40 -6.94 9.48
C ILE A 413 -0.74 -7.77 10.06
N TYR A 414 -1.73 -8.10 9.24
CA TYR A 414 -2.96 -8.75 9.67
C TYR A 414 -3.61 -9.48 8.47
N PRO A 415 -4.26 -10.65 8.69
CA PRO A 415 -4.38 -11.40 9.93
C PRO A 415 -3.14 -12.23 10.22
N VAL A 416 -2.89 -12.50 11.50
CA VAL A 416 -1.70 -13.25 11.94
C VAL A 416 -1.61 -14.64 11.29
N THR A 417 -2.76 -15.24 10.99
CA THR A 417 -2.86 -16.55 10.35
C THR A 417 -2.38 -16.54 8.90
N GLU A 418 -2.42 -15.40 8.22
CA GLU A 418 -2.07 -15.23 6.80
C GLU A 418 -0.76 -14.49 6.57
N ARG A 419 -0.15 -13.96 7.63
CA ARG A 419 1.14 -13.25 7.59
C ARG A 419 2.30 -14.12 7.12
N LEU A 420 3.15 -13.58 6.25
CA LEU A 420 4.26 -14.32 5.64
C LEU A 420 5.55 -14.39 6.50
N ASP A 421 5.54 -13.79 7.69
CA ASP A 421 6.71 -13.65 8.57
C ASP A 421 6.54 -14.36 9.93
N ILE A 422 5.38 -14.97 10.16
CA ILE A 422 5.01 -15.64 11.42
C ILE A 422 4.22 -16.93 11.13
N PHE A 423 4.60 -18.02 11.77
CA PHE A 423 4.13 -19.36 11.45
C PHE A 423 3.90 -20.16 12.75
N GLU A 424 2.78 -20.88 12.78
CA GLU A 424 2.52 -21.87 13.83
C GLU A 424 3.36 -23.12 13.59
N ASP A 425 3.47 -23.53 12.33
CA ASP A 425 4.23 -24.69 11.86
C ASP A 425 4.93 -24.30 10.54
N PHE A 426 6.19 -23.87 10.66
CA PHE A 426 6.93 -23.30 9.52
C PHE A 426 7.07 -24.30 8.37
N GLU A 427 7.48 -25.54 8.65
CA GLU A 427 7.71 -26.56 7.61
C GLU A 427 6.41 -26.90 6.87
N ARG A 428 5.32 -27.13 7.60
CA ARG A 428 4.02 -27.46 7.00
C ARG A 428 3.44 -26.29 6.21
N GLN A 429 3.51 -25.08 6.75
CA GLN A 429 2.87 -23.91 6.15
C GLN A 429 3.66 -23.31 4.99
N THR A 430 4.95 -23.62 4.88
CA THR A 430 5.83 -23.16 3.78
C THR A 430 6.22 -24.28 2.82
N TRP A 431 5.56 -25.43 2.90
CA TRP A 431 5.81 -26.56 2.01
C TRP A 431 5.66 -26.14 0.54
N GLY A 432 6.72 -26.34 -0.25
CA GLY A 432 6.77 -26.00 -1.68
C GLY A 432 7.00 -24.51 -2.00
N TRP A 433 7.13 -23.64 -1.00
CA TRP A 433 7.35 -22.20 -1.25
C TRP A 433 8.66 -21.89 -1.98
N PRO A 434 9.82 -22.51 -1.63
CA PRO A 434 11.08 -22.24 -2.34
C PRO A 434 10.97 -22.48 -3.84
N GLU A 435 10.39 -23.63 -4.22
CA GLU A 435 10.22 -24.02 -5.62
C GLU A 435 9.28 -23.06 -6.35
N VAL A 436 8.14 -22.73 -5.74
CA VAL A 436 7.17 -21.79 -6.34
C VAL A 436 7.76 -20.39 -6.52
N LEU A 437 8.56 -19.91 -5.57
CA LEU A 437 9.22 -18.61 -5.67
C LEU A 437 10.30 -18.58 -6.77
N ASP A 438 11.06 -19.67 -6.91
CA ASP A 438 12.05 -19.82 -7.97
C ASP A 438 11.41 -19.93 -9.35
N ASP A 439 10.30 -20.66 -9.47
CA ASP A 439 9.53 -20.78 -10.70
C ASP A 439 8.86 -19.45 -11.07
N ALA A 440 8.32 -18.72 -10.11
CA ALA A 440 7.77 -17.37 -10.31
C ALA A 440 8.84 -16.38 -10.84
N GLU A 441 10.04 -16.36 -10.24
CA GLU A 441 11.14 -15.52 -10.71
C GLU A 441 11.58 -15.91 -12.13
N ARG A 442 11.74 -17.21 -12.40
CA ARG A 442 12.11 -17.72 -13.72
C ARG A 442 11.08 -17.36 -14.78
N LEU A 443 9.80 -17.50 -14.45
CA LEU A 443 8.68 -17.18 -15.33
C LEU A 443 8.69 -15.70 -15.70
N VAL A 444 8.91 -14.80 -14.74
CA VAL A 444 8.95 -13.34 -14.99
C VAL A 444 10.16 -12.96 -15.83
N LEU A 445 11.35 -13.49 -15.54
CA LEU A 445 12.56 -13.22 -16.32
C LEU A 445 12.43 -13.68 -17.77
N LYS A 446 12.01 -14.94 -17.98
CA LYS A 446 11.69 -15.44 -19.32
C LYS A 446 10.61 -14.59 -19.97
N SER A 447 9.66 -14.10 -19.16
CA SER A 447 8.55 -13.30 -19.65
C SER A 447 8.94 -11.87 -20.06
N GLU A 448 10.03 -11.36 -19.50
CA GLU A 448 10.62 -10.08 -19.88
C GLU A 448 11.39 -10.20 -21.19
N GLU A 449 12.15 -11.29 -21.38
CA GLU A 449 12.98 -11.54 -22.58
C GLU A 449 12.21 -11.55 -23.90
N TRP A 450 11.07 -12.25 -23.95
CA TRP A 450 10.17 -12.25 -25.12
C TRP A 450 9.19 -11.06 -25.19
N GLY A 451 9.28 -10.11 -24.24
CA GLY A 451 8.51 -8.86 -24.28
C GLY A 451 7.03 -9.00 -23.90
N SER A 452 6.69 -9.81 -22.89
CA SER A 452 5.31 -9.95 -22.40
C SER A 452 4.70 -8.60 -22.00
N ARG A 453 3.51 -8.31 -22.52
CA ARG A 453 2.75 -7.10 -22.19
C ARG A 453 2.35 -7.04 -20.71
N ALA A 454 2.03 -8.18 -20.10
CA ALA A 454 1.72 -8.24 -18.67
C ALA A 454 2.88 -7.69 -17.82
N ILE A 455 4.11 -8.12 -18.13
CA ILE A 455 5.33 -7.71 -17.41
C ILE A 455 5.71 -6.26 -17.72
N GLN A 456 5.51 -5.81 -18.95
CA GLN A 456 5.70 -4.40 -19.30
C GLN A 456 4.71 -3.47 -18.60
N ARG A 457 3.46 -3.92 -18.38
CA ARG A 457 2.43 -3.16 -17.66
C ARG A 457 2.77 -3.04 -16.18
N VAL A 458 3.13 -4.15 -15.54
CA VAL A 458 3.58 -4.21 -14.14
C VAL A 458 4.65 -5.29 -14.04
N ASN A 459 5.86 -4.91 -13.62
CA ASN A 459 6.95 -5.87 -13.40
C ASN A 459 6.98 -6.31 -11.92
N PRO A 460 6.59 -7.55 -11.59
CA PRO A 460 6.54 -8.04 -10.21
C PRO A 460 7.88 -8.59 -9.70
N LEU A 461 8.95 -8.59 -10.50
CA LEU A 461 10.23 -9.23 -10.17
C LEU A 461 10.81 -8.74 -8.83
N GLY A 462 10.76 -7.42 -8.60
CA GLY A 462 11.24 -6.83 -7.35
C GLY A 462 10.48 -7.36 -6.12
N MET A 463 9.16 -7.50 -6.24
CA MET A 463 8.35 -8.05 -5.16
C MET A 463 8.58 -9.55 -4.96
N ILE A 464 8.75 -10.34 -6.03
CA ILE A 464 9.08 -11.77 -5.92
C ILE A 464 10.40 -11.97 -5.17
N ARG A 465 11.41 -11.14 -5.45
CA ARG A 465 12.69 -11.15 -4.71
C ARG A 465 12.53 -10.74 -3.25
N GLU A 466 11.63 -9.80 -2.95
CA GLU A 466 11.30 -9.47 -1.56
C GLU A 466 10.61 -10.65 -0.86
N LEU A 467 9.68 -11.35 -1.53
CA LEU A 467 9.05 -12.57 -0.99
C LEU A 467 10.09 -13.67 -0.69
N LYS A 468 11.08 -13.86 -1.56
CA LYS A 468 12.22 -14.76 -1.31
C LYS A 468 13.03 -14.32 -0.08
N THR A 469 13.27 -13.03 0.06
CA THR A 469 13.97 -12.46 1.21
C THR A 469 13.18 -12.64 2.50
N LEU A 470 11.86 -12.41 2.48
CA LEU A 470 10.95 -12.65 3.60
C LEU A 470 10.96 -14.12 4.01
N TYR A 471 10.84 -15.05 3.06
CA TYR A 471 10.94 -16.48 3.31
C TYR A 471 12.29 -16.86 3.94
N ALA A 472 13.41 -16.40 3.39
CA ALA A 472 14.74 -16.72 3.90
C ALA A 472 14.95 -16.21 5.33
N ARG A 473 14.49 -14.99 5.64
CA ARG A 473 14.50 -14.43 7.01
C ARG A 473 13.65 -15.27 7.95
N ALA A 474 12.44 -15.67 7.53
CA ALA A 474 11.59 -16.53 8.32
C ALA A 474 12.23 -17.92 8.55
N ALA A 475 12.81 -18.54 7.53
CA ALA A 475 13.49 -19.82 7.65
C ALA A 475 14.61 -19.81 8.69
N GLU A 476 15.43 -18.74 8.71
CA GLU A 476 16.46 -18.56 9.74
C GLU A 476 15.85 -18.39 11.13
N ARG A 477 14.81 -17.53 11.23
CA ARG A 477 14.08 -17.27 12.47
C ARG A 477 13.50 -18.55 13.08
N TYR A 478 12.91 -19.42 12.26
CA TYR A 478 12.29 -20.67 12.71
C TYR A 478 13.26 -21.82 12.92
N ARG A 479 14.43 -21.84 12.25
CA ARG A 479 15.50 -22.82 12.52
C ARG A 479 15.99 -22.78 13.97
N SER A 480 16.04 -21.59 14.55
CA SER A 480 16.50 -21.39 15.93
C SER A 480 15.38 -21.44 16.98
N ALA A 481 14.11 -21.53 16.55
CA ALA A 481 12.95 -21.43 17.42
C ALA A 481 12.90 -22.52 18.49
N ILE A 482 12.24 -22.21 19.60
CA ILE A 482 12.00 -23.13 20.70
C ILE A 482 10.52 -23.48 20.78
N THR A 483 10.23 -24.71 21.19
CA THR A 483 8.85 -25.11 21.48
C THR A 483 8.51 -24.79 22.93
N VAL A 484 7.39 -24.09 23.13
CA VAL A 484 6.79 -23.84 24.44
C VAL A 484 5.52 -24.68 24.54
N SER A 485 5.42 -25.53 25.56
CA SER A 485 4.18 -26.26 25.84
C SER A 485 3.10 -25.31 26.32
N VAL A 486 1.90 -25.44 25.78
CA VAL A 486 0.74 -24.64 26.16
C VAL A 486 -0.37 -25.59 26.61
N ARG A 487 -0.74 -25.53 27.89
CA ARG A 487 -1.88 -26.27 28.42
C ARG A 487 -3.10 -25.36 28.41
N VAL A 488 -4.11 -25.75 27.64
CA VAL A 488 -5.39 -25.05 27.56
C VAL A 488 -6.41 -25.81 28.42
N GLU A 489 -6.97 -25.14 29.41
CA GLU A 489 -8.00 -25.65 30.31
C GLU A 489 -9.32 -24.96 29.99
N ASP A 490 -10.39 -25.72 29.74
CA ASP A 490 -11.70 -25.16 29.38
C ASP A 490 -12.81 -25.66 30.32
N PRO A 491 -12.86 -25.14 31.57
CA PRO A 491 -13.81 -25.62 32.58
C PRO A 491 -15.28 -25.32 32.24
N TYR A 492 -15.55 -24.49 31.23
CA TYR A 492 -16.90 -24.08 30.83
C TYR A 492 -17.30 -24.60 29.44
N GLU A 493 -16.45 -25.41 28.79
CA GLU A 493 -16.62 -25.85 27.40
C GLU A 493 -16.89 -24.68 26.44
N SER A 494 -16.18 -23.57 26.66
CA SER A 494 -16.28 -22.33 25.90
C SER A 494 -15.65 -22.43 24.51
N LEU A 495 -14.65 -23.28 24.30
CA LEU A 495 -13.91 -23.36 23.02
C LEU A 495 -14.81 -23.77 21.85
N ARG A 496 -15.80 -24.63 22.06
CA ARG A 496 -16.77 -25.03 21.02
C ARG A 496 -17.65 -23.88 20.52
N ASN A 497 -17.72 -22.80 21.29
CA ASN A 497 -18.49 -21.60 21.00
C ASN A 497 -17.65 -20.52 20.30
N MET A 498 -16.34 -20.71 20.21
CA MET A 498 -15.41 -19.77 19.57
C MET A 498 -15.23 -20.10 18.09
N ARG A 499 -15.05 -19.09 17.24
CA ARG A 499 -14.97 -19.27 15.79
C ARG A 499 -13.59 -19.75 15.34
N ASN A 500 -12.54 -19.04 15.75
CA ASN A 500 -11.14 -19.38 15.45
C ASN A 500 -10.28 -19.14 16.70
N PRO A 501 -10.47 -19.91 17.78
CA PRO A 501 -9.75 -19.66 19.02
C PRO A 501 -8.25 -19.82 18.84
N GLY A 502 -7.47 -18.98 19.50
CA GLY A 502 -6.03 -19.03 19.38
C GLY A 502 -5.30 -18.19 20.42
N ILE A 503 -3.98 -18.35 20.46
CA ILE A 503 -3.09 -17.56 21.31
C ILE A 503 -2.16 -16.75 20.43
N ILE A 504 -1.99 -15.48 20.75
CA ILE A 504 -0.95 -14.62 20.19
C ILE A 504 0.02 -14.24 21.31
N VAL A 505 1.32 -14.30 21.02
CA VAL A 505 2.37 -13.83 21.91
C VAL A 505 2.97 -12.55 21.37
N THR A 506 3.09 -11.54 22.23
CA THR A 506 3.65 -10.22 21.92
C THR A 506 4.65 -9.81 23.00
N HIS A 507 5.39 -8.72 22.76
CA HIS A 507 6.08 -8.02 23.83
C HIS A 507 5.08 -7.20 24.65
N LEU A 508 5.39 -6.91 25.90
CA LEU A 508 4.47 -6.20 26.80
C LEU A 508 4.14 -4.76 26.34
N TRP A 509 5.06 -4.14 25.61
CA TRP A 509 4.97 -2.74 25.15
C TRP A 509 4.79 -2.61 23.65
N ASP A 510 4.62 -3.73 22.96
CA ASP A 510 4.52 -3.80 21.51
C ASP A 510 3.40 -4.78 21.16
N SER A 511 2.44 -4.33 20.37
CA SER A 511 1.29 -5.14 19.95
C SER A 511 1.60 -6.02 18.74
N ASP A 512 2.77 -5.89 18.11
CA ASP A 512 3.13 -6.74 16.97
C ASP A 512 3.28 -8.21 17.38
N PRO A 513 2.56 -9.15 16.72
CA PRO A 513 2.69 -10.59 16.98
C PRO A 513 4.10 -11.12 16.77
N ILE A 514 4.62 -11.83 17.77
CA ILE A 514 5.90 -12.55 17.71
C ILE A 514 5.69 -14.00 17.30
N SER A 515 4.66 -14.62 17.88
CA SER A 515 4.25 -16.01 17.63
C SER A 515 2.75 -16.13 17.80
N TYR A 516 2.14 -17.11 17.13
CA TYR A 516 0.74 -17.47 17.34
C TYR A 516 0.55 -18.99 17.33
N LEU A 517 -0.57 -19.43 17.88
CA LEU A 517 -1.00 -20.81 17.95
C LEU A 517 -2.52 -20.84 17.71
N ALA A 518 -2.99 -21.66 16.77
CA ALA A 518 -4.40 -21.95 16.65
C ALA A 518 -4.78 -23.06 17.65
N ILE A 519 -5.92 -22.93 18.31
CA ILE A 519 -6.42 -23.92 19.26
C ILE A 519 -7.56 -24.67 18.57
N THR A 520 -7.61 -26.00 18.75
CA THR A 520 -8.78 -26.77 18.30
C THR A 520 -9.98 -26.47 19.20
N SER A 521 -11.18 -26.88 18.84
CA SER A 521 -12.39 -26.64 19.65
C SER A 521 -12.43 -27.39 21.00
N HIS A 522 -11.29 -27.88 21.51
CA HIS A 522 -11.16 -28.69 22.72
C HIS A 522 -9.95 -28.28 23.57
N ALA A 523 -10.07 -28.45 24.89
CA ALA A 523 -8.96 -28.31 25.83
C ALA A 523 -7.87 -29.37 25.58
N GLY A 524 -6.63 -29.08 25.99
CA GLY A 524 -5.52 -30.02 25.79
C GLY A 524 -4.15 -29.39 25.84
N GLU A 525 -3.15 -30.20 25.46
CA GLU A 525 -1.76 -29.79 25.33
C GLU A 525 -1.47 -29.38 23.87
N TYR A 526 -0.91 -28.19 23.71
CA TYR A 526 -0.54 -27.60 22.45
C TYR A 526 0.94 -27.22 22.44
N LYS A 527 1.48 -26.96 21.26
CA LYS A 527 2.88 -26.57 21.05
C LYS A 527 2.93 -25.22 20.36
N LEU A 528 3.42 -24.20 21.07
CA LEU A 528 3.69 -22.89 20.51
C LEU A 528 5.14 -22.82 20.03
N CYS A 529 5.35 -22.40 18.78
CA CYS A 529 6.69 -22.18 18.24
C CYS A 529 7.13 -20.74 18.50
N LEU A 530 8.14 -20.52 19.35
CA LEU A 530 8.62 -19.19 19.72
C LEU A 530 10.04 -18.96 19.19
N PRO A 531 10.29 -17.93 18.37
CA PRO A 531 11.64 -17.58 17.93
C PRO A 531 12.58 -17.35 19.11
N ARG A 532 13.78 -17.93 19.06
CA ARG A 532 14.74 -17.89 20.19
C ARG A 532 15.24 -16.49 20.49
N GLU A 533 15.40 -15.65 19.46
CA GLU A 533 15.72 -14.23 19.61
C GLU A 533 14.71 -13.51 20.53
N ALA A 534 13.42 -13.79 20.36
CA ALA A 534 12.36 -13.18 21.15
C ALA A 534 12.34 -13.74 22.58
N ALA A 535 12.54 -15.05 22.72
CA ALA A 535 12.61 -15.73 24.01
C ALA A 535 13.84 -15.33 24.87
N ALA A 536 14.93 -14.91 24.22
CA ALA A 536 16.15 -14.43 24.87
C ALA A 536 16.12 -12.93 25.18
N GLY A 537 15.11 -12.21 24.69
CA GLY A 537 14.99 -10.76 24.85
C GLY A 537 14.77 -10.32 26.30
N ILE A 538 15.14 -9.07 26.59
CA ILE A 538 14.87 -8.44 27.89
C ILE A 538 13.45 -7.86 27.98
N SER A 539 12.78 -7.65 26.85
CA SER A 539 11.40 -7.14 26.83
C SER A 539 10.44 -8.23 27.27
N PRO A 540 9.63 -8.04 28.33
CA PRO A 540 8.74 -9.09 28.83
C PRO A 540 7.76 -9.57 27.76
N LEU A 541 7.58 -10.89 27.65
CA LEU A 541 6.56 -11.49 26.78
C LEU A 541 5.23 -11.69 27.51
N CYS A 542 4.15 -11.47 26.77
CA CYS A 542 2.78 -11.73 27.18
C CYS A 542 2.07 -12.56 26.12
N TYR A 543 1.13 -13.39 26.56
CA TYR A 543 0.19 -14.06 25.68
C TYR A 543 -1.19 -13.41 25.81
N GLY A 544 -1.96 -13.43 24.72
CA GLY A 544 -3.40 -13.17 24.69
C GLY A 544 -4.14 -14.36 24.12
N LEU A 545 -5.22 -14.80 24.79
CA LEU A 545 -6.18 -15.78 24.26
C LEU A 545 -7.26 -15.03 23.46
N TYR A 546 -7.45 -15.38 22.20
CA TYR A 546 -8.42 -14.79 21.28
C TYR A 546 -9.55 -15.78 21.00
N HIS A 547 -10.79 -15.28 20.92
CA HIS A 547 -11.94 -16.11 20.49
C HIS A 547 -12.01 -16.24 18.96
N ASP A 548 -11.36 -15.32 18.25
CA ASP A 548 -11.20 -15.33 16.81
C ASP A 548 -9.85 -14.70 16.45
N LEU A 549 -8.92 -15.49 15.91
CA LEU A 549 -7.62 -15.00 15.40
C LEU A 549 -7.77 -14.06 14.19
N LEU A 550 -8.97 -14.00 13.59
CA LEU A 550 -9.35 -13.04 12.56
C LEU A 550 -10.06 -11.81 13.16
N GLU A 551 -9.94 -11.57 14.45
CA GLU A 551 -10.34 -10.31 15.08
C GLU A 551 -9.14 -9.68 15.80
N PRO A 552 -8.61 -8.53 15.33
CA PRO A 552 -7.40 -7.92 15.88
C PRO A 552 -7.48 -7.63 17.39
N GLU A 553 -8.67 -7.31 17.88
CA GLU A 553 -8.93 -6.91 19.26
C GLU A 553 -9.81 -7.94 20.02
N GLY A 554 -9.91 -9.17 19.50
CA GLY A 554 -10.78 -10.24 20.04
C GLY A 554 -10.20 -11.01 21.25
N TRP A 555 -9.26 -10.42 22.00
CA TRP A 555 -8.62 -11.12 23.12
C TRP A 555 -9.50 -11.11 24.38
N LEU A 556 -9.56 -12.25 25.05
CA LEU A 556 -10.38 -12.50 26.24
C LEU A 556 -9.56 -12.39 27.54
N VAL A 557 -8.34 -12.93 27.52
CA VAL A 557 -7.46 -13.04 28.68
C VAL A 557 -6.03 -12.78 28.23
N THR A 558 -5.26 -12.07 29.05
CA THR A 558 -3.83 -11.92 28.88
C THR A 558 -3.06 -12.38 30.10
N GLY A 559 -1.86 -12.88 29.87
CA GLY A 559 -0.97 -13.35 30.95
C GLY A 559 0.50 -13.25 30.56
N PRO A 560 1.42 -13.26 31.55
CA PRO A 560 2.85 -13.28 31.27
C PRO A 560 3.28 -14.66 30.75
N VAL A 561 4.25 -14.67 29.84
CA VAL A 561 4.98 -15.92 29.51
C VAL A 561 5.96 -16.19 30.66
N SER A 562 5.59 -17.09 31.55
CA SER A 562 6.35 -17.39 32.78
C SER A 562 7.75 -17.91 32.49
N GLY A 563 8.75 -17.43 33.25
CA GLY A 563 10.16 -17.80 33.04
C GLY A 563 10.89 -17.01 31.96
N HIS A 564 10.23 -16.06 31.28
CA HIS A 564 10.88 -15.16 30.33
C HIS A 564 11.86 -14.19 31.04
N PRO A 565 13.07 -13.92 30.48
CA PRO A 565 14.09 -13.07 31.11
C PRO A 565 13.62 -11.69 31.53
N GLY A 566 12.74 -11.07 30.75
CA GLY A 566 12.17 -9.76 31.06
C GLY A 566 11.42 -9.65 32.40
N TRP A 567 11.02 -10.78 33.02
CA TRP A 567 10.41 -10.81 34.35
C TRP A 567 11.41 -11.04 35.50
N GLY A 568 12.72 -11.01 35.23
CA GLY A 568 13.79 -11.05 36.24
C GLY A 568 14.27 -12.45 36.65
N LYS A 569 13.89 -13.50 35.91
CA LYS A 569 14.50 -14.84 35.97
C LYS A 569 14.71 -15.30 34.53
N GLY A 570 15.93 -15.18 34.03
CA GLY A 570 16.29 -15.62 32.68
C GLY A 570 16.05 -17.11 32.47
N LEU A 571 15.62 -17.48 31.27
CA LEU A 571 15.90 -18.79 30.70
C LEU A 571 17.43 -18.93 30.64
N THR A 572 18.03 -19.52 31.67
CA THR A 572 19.38 -20.09 31.53
C THR A 572 19.31 -21.10 30.41
N THR A 573 20.25 -21.05 29.47
CA THR A 573 20.25 -21.67 28.14
C THR A 573 19.95 -23.18 28.08
N ASP A 574 19.91 -23.87 29.23
CA ASP A 574 19.67 -25.31 29.34
C ASP A 574 18.32 -25.71 30.00
N LYS A 575 17.49 -24.75 30.43
CA LYS A 575 16.17 -25.04 31.05
C LYS A 575 15.04 -24.91 30.02
N LYS A 576 14.23 -25.98 29.90
CA LYS A 576 12.99 -25.95 29.11
C LYS A 576 12.11 -24.78 29.58
N PRO A 577 11.51 -24.01 28.65
CA PRO A 577 10.57 -22.96 29.01
C PRO A 577 9.42 -23.52 29.85
N ALA A 578 9.00 -22.78 30.87
CA ALA A 578 7.86 -23.16 31.68
C ALA A 578 6.60 -23.23 30.78
N PRO A 579 5.71 -24.21 31.00
CA PRO A 579 4.50 -24.31 30.22
C PRO A 579 3.63 -23.06 30.42
N ILE A 580 3.01 -22.58 29.34
CA ILE A 580 1.97 -21.56 29.42
C ILE A 580 0.67 -22.29 29.80
N ILE A 581 0.07 -21.91 30.92
CA ILE A 581 -1.24 -22.43 31.31
C ILE A 581 -2.27 -21.35 31.01
N VAL A 582 -3.26 -21.69 30.18
CA VAL A 582 -4.34 -20.79 29.77
C VAL A 582 -5.66 -21.41 30.19
N THR A 583 -6.34 -20.78 31.15
CA THR A 583 -7.70 -21.15 31.52
C THR A 583 -8.69 -20.31 30.71
N VAL A 584 -9.48 -20.98 29.87
CA VAL A 584 -10.51 -20.36 29.03
C VAL A 584 -11.65 -19.86 29.93
N PRO A 585 -12.03 -18.58 29.86
CA PRO A 585 -13.14 -18.06 30.63
C PRO A 585 -14.46 -18.62 30.10
N GLN A 586 -15.55 -18.48 30.87
CA GLN A 586 -16.87 -18.69 30.31
C GLN A 586 -17.07 -17.72 29.14
N PHE A 587 -17.48 -18.22 27.97
CA PHE A 587 -17.64 -17.42 26.78
C PHE A 587 -18.99 -17.70 26.14
N THR A 588 -19.76 -16.64 25.94
CA THR A 588 -20.98 -16.65 25.16
C THR A 588 -20.68 -16.02 23.80
N PRO A 589 -20.95 -16.68 22.66
CA PRO A 589 -20.78 -16.07 21.35
C PRO A 589 -21.50 -14.73 21.27
N VAL A 590 -20.81 -13.73 20.73
CA VAL A 590 -21.47 -12.50 20.31
C VAL A 590 -21.84 -12.66 18.84
N PRO A 591 -23.14 -12.74 18.49
CA PRO A 591 -23.55 -12.76 17.09
C PRO A 591 -23.22 -11.40 16.49
N ARG A 592 -22.13 -11.33 15.71
CA ARG A 592 -21.80 -10.15 14.91
C ARG A 592 -22.33 -10.34 13.49
N PRO A 593 -23.02 -9.33 12.93
CA PRO A 593 -23.38 -9.33 11.52
C PRO A 593 -22.13 -9.47 10.65
N LYS A 594 -22.30 -10.07 9.47
CA LYS A 594 -21.27 -10.04 8.42
C LYS A 594 -20.94 -8.59 8.04
N ASN A 595 -19.75 -8.33 7.49
CA ASN A 595 -19.37 -6.97 7.06
C ASN A 595 -20.37 -6.38 6.06
N GLN A 596 -20.94 -7.22 5.18
CA GLN A 596 -22.01 -6.86 4.25
C GLN A 596 -23.23 -6.21 4.92
N TYR A 597 -23.55 -6.55 6.18
CA TYR A 597 -24.66 -5.94 6.91
C TYR A 597 -24.44 -4.44 7.15
N TYR A 598 -23.19 -4.03 7.31
CA TYR A 598 -22.82 -2.63 7.53
C TYR A 598 -22.74 -1.85 6.21
N ALA A 599 -22.84 -2.53 5.06
CA ALA A 599 -22.76 -1.88 3.76
C ALA A 599 -23.98 -0.98 3.53
N ASN A 600 -23.74 0.32 3.40
CA ASN A 600 -24.78 1.25 2.98
C ASN A 600 -24.77 1.42 1.46
N TYR A 601 -25.86 1.05 0.79
CA TYR A 601 -26.09 1.34 -0.62
C TYR A 601 -26.58 2.78 -0.77
N GLY A 602 -25.69 3.76 -0.57
CA GLY A 602 -26.07 5.17 -0.50
C GLY A 602 -24.90 6.11 -0.21
N GLU A 603 -25.19 7.17 0.56
CA GLU A 603 -24.16 8.03 1.14
C GLU A 603 -23.43 7.31 2.27
N SER A 604 -22.15 7.63 2.50
CA SER A 604 -21.50 7.28 3.77
C SER A 604 -22.36 7.80 4.92
N SER A 605 -22.80 6.92 5.83
CA SER A 605 -23.75 7.32 6.88
C SER A 605 -23.16 8.47 7.71
N PRO A 606 -23.85 9.61 7.88
CA PRO A 606 -23.35 10.67 8.77
C PRO A 606 -23.35 10.22 10.23
N ILE A 607 -23.95 9.06 10.53
CA ILE A 607 -23.96 8.41 11.84
C ILE A 607 -22.78 7.44 11.88
N GLY A 608 -21.69 7.88 12.48
CA GLY A 608 -20.46 7.10 12.65
C GLY A 608 -19.50 7.76 13.63
N LEU A 609 -18.44 7.05 13.97
CA LEU A 609 -17.37 7.57 14.84
C LEU A 609 -16.44 8.46 14.01
N GLN A 610 -16.43 9.75 14.31
CA GLN A 610 -15.46 10.70 13.76
C GLN A 610 -14.20 10.66 14.61
N VAL A 611 -13.18 10.00 14.07
CA VAL A 611 -11.92 9.76 14.75
C VAL A 611 -11.03 11.00 14.63
N LYS A 612 -10.50 11.47 15.76
CA LYS A 612 -9.48 12.53 15.82
C LYS A 612 -8.11 11.95 16.13
N SER A 613 -8.07 10.77 16.73
CA SER A 613 -6.85 10.03 17.01
C SER A 613 -7.08 8.53 17.10
N PRO A 614 -6.05 7.68 16.91
CA PRO A 614 -6.19 6.23 17.01
C PRO A 614 -6.81 5.73 18.33
N THR A 615 -6.70 6.50 19.41
CA THR A 615 -7.31 6.15 20.70
C THR A 615 -8.83 6.14 20.67
N ASP A 616 -9.48 6.91 19.79
CA ASP A 616 -10.94 6.96 19.72
C ASP A 616 -11.53 5.62 19.25
N ILE A 617 -10.86 4.97 18.28
CA ILE A 617 -11.24 3.64 17.79
C ILE A 617 -11.14 2.62 18.92
N TYR A 618 -10.03 2.66 19.67
CA TYR A 618 -9.79 1.77 20.80
C TYR A 618 -10.82 1.96 21.92
N ASP A 619 -11.11 3.20 22.30
CA ASP A 619 -12.09 3.50 23.35
C ASP A 619 -13.51 3.09 22.94
N ALA A 620 -13.88 3.33 21.68
CA ALA A 620 -15.15 2.90 21.15
C ALA A 620 -15.25 1.36 21.13
N TYR A 621 -14.18 0.65 20.75
CA TYR A 621 -14.15 -0.82 20.79
C TYR A 621 -14.29 -1.35 22.21
N ARG A 622 -13.61 -0.73 23.18
CA ARG A 622 -13.74 -1.10 24.60
C ARG A 622 -15.17 -0.91 25.12
N ASN A 623 -15.84 0.14 24.69
CA ASN A 623 -17.24 0.38 25.03
C ASN A 623 -18.16 -0.69 24.41
N LEU A 624 -17.94 -1.06 23.14
CA LEU A 624 -18.65 -2.16 22.48
C LEU A 624 -18.52 -3.46 23.28
N VAL A 625 -17.31 -3.86 23.65
CA VAL A 625 -17.06 -5.05 24.47
C VAL A 625 -17.77 -4.97 25.83
N GLN A 626 -17.83 -3.79 26.44
CA GLN A 626 -18.56 -3.62 27.70
C GLN A 626 -20.08 -3.79 27.53
N ILE A 627 -20.66 -3.28 26.44
CA ILE A 627 -22.08 -3.45 26.12
C ILE A 627 -22.39 -4.93 25.84
N GLU A 628 -21.57 -5.60 25.03
CA GLU A 628 -21.69 -7.04 24.75
C GLU A 628 -21.70 -7.84 26.06
N ARG A 629 -20.79 -7.54 27.00
CA ARG A 629 -20.75 -8.17 28.33
C ARG A 629 -21.99 -7.91 29.17
N GLN A 630 -22.53 -6.69 29.15
CA GLN A 630 -23.77 -6.35 29.86
C GLN A 630 -24.98 -7.10 29.29
N ALA A 631 -24.97 -7.39 27.98
CA ALA A 631 -25.98 -8.20 27.30
C ALA A 631 -25.76 -9.72 27.43
N GLY A 632 -24.74 -10.16 28.20
CA GLY A 632 -24.42 -11.57 28.41
C GLY A 632 -23.56 -12.22 27.32
N GLY A 633 -23.03 -11.43 26.37
CA GLY A 633 -22.12 -11.84 25.31
C GLY A 633 -20.64 -11.65 25.65
N GLY A 634 -19.76 -12.37 24.95
CA GLY A 634 -18.32 -12.32 25.13
C GLY A 634 -17.84 -13.12 26.34
N ALA A 635 -16.67 -12.76 26.88
CA ALA A 635 -16.17 -13.38 28.12
C ALA A 635 -17.02 -12.97 29.33
N VAL A 636 -17.62 -13.97 29.99
CA VAL A 636 -18.44 -13.88 31.19
C VAL A 636 -17.60 -14.38 32.37
N GLY A 637 -17.60 -13.64 33.49
CA GLY A 637 -16.86 -14.01 34.69
C GLY A 637 -16.33 -12.80 35.46
N PRO A 638 -15.85 -12.98 36.70
CA PRO A 638 -15.25 -11.89 37.46
C PRO A 638 -14.08 -11.30 36.65
N ARG A 639 -13.96 -9.96 36.65
CA ARG A 639 -12.83 -9.23 36.04
C ARG A 639 -11.52 -9.97 36.30
N PRO A 640 -10.56 -9.99 35.34
CA PRO A 640 -9.27 -10.62 35.55
C PRO A 640 -8.72 -10.16 36.89
N PRO A 641 -8.20 -11.09 37.71
CA PRO A 641 -7.85 -10.77 39.08
C PRO A 641 -6.90 -9.58 39.11
N ARG A 642 -7.08 -8.70 40.10
CA ARG A 642 -6.18 -7.58 40.42
C ARG A 642 -4.69 -8.02 40.52
N SER A 643 -4.41 -9.33 40.54
CA SER A 643 -3.09 -9.93 40.50
C SER A 643 -2.33 -9.70 39.19
N VAL A 644 -2.98 -9.56 38.02
CA VAL A 644 -2.27 -9.23 36.77
C VAL A 644 -1.83 -7.76 36.78
N THR A 645 -2.68 -6.86 37.29
CA THR A 645 -2.32 -5.45 37.49
C THR A 645 -1.33 -5.24 38.64
N SER A 646 -1.34 -6.06 39.69
CA SER A 646 -0.35 -5.98 40.78
C SER A 646 0.98 -6.63 40.44
N THR A 647 1.00 -7.68 39.61
CA THR A 647 2.25 -8.31 39.11
C THR A 647 2.88 -7.44 38.02
N MET A 648 2.08 -6.81 37.14
CA MET A 648 2.55 -5.78 36.23
C MET A 648 3.02 -4.51 36.97
N ARG A 649 2.26 -3.98 37.96
CA ARG A 649 2.70 -2.85 38.80
C ARG A 649 3.93 -3.20 39.65
N GLY A 650 4.01 -4.43 40.15
CA GLY A 650 5.13 -4.95 40.93
C GLY A 650 6.40 -5.05 40.08
N ALA A 651 6.30 -5.62 38.89
CA ALA A 651 7.38 -5.67 37.91
C ALA A 651 7.78 -4.28 37.41
N LEU A 652 6.82 -3.39 37.15
CA LEU A 652 7.05 -1.97 36.85
C LEU A 652 7.81 -1.25 37.96
N SER A 653 7.47 -1.50 39.23
CA SER A 653 8.17 -0.90 40.37
C SER A 653 9.60 -1.43 40.52
N LYS A 654 9.80 -2.73 40.23
CA LYS A 654 11.09 -3.41 40.34
C LYS A 654 12.03 -3.03 39.20
N LEU A 655 11.51 -2.88 37.97
CA LEU A 655 12.22 -2.42 36.79
C LEU A 655 12.51 -0.91 36.85
N ASN A 656 11.62 -0.07 37.39
CA ASN A 656 11.93 1.36 37.64
C ASN A 656 13.05 1.52 38.68
N ARG A 657 13.13 0.64 39.69
CA ARG A 657 14.28 0.62 40.62
C ARG A 657 15.57 0.17 39.92
N ILE A 658 15.51 -0.79 39.00
CA ILE A 658 16.67 -1.22 38.18
C ILE A 658 17.11 -0.10 37.22
N ARG A 659 16.17 0.58 36.56
CA ARG A 659 16.42 1.74 35.69
C ARG A 659 17.04 2.91 36.46
N HIS A 660 16.54 3.21 37.67
CA HIS A 660 17.16 4.21 38.55
C HIS A 660 18.54 3.78 39.09
N ALA A 661 18.78 2.48 39.33
CA ALA A 661 20.08 1.97 39.74
C ALA A 661 21.11 2.05 38.60
N LEU A 662 20.72 1.72 37.35
CA LEU A 662 21.56 1.84 36.16
C LEU A 662 21.87 3.31 35.81
N LEU A 663 20.90 4.21 35.95
CA LEU A 663 21.11 5.66 35.79
C LEU A 663 22.03 6.24 36.88
N ARG A 664 21.95 5.75 38.12
CA ARG A 664 22.86 6.14 39.22
C ARG A 664 24.26 5.55 39.08
N MET A 665 24.42 4.41 38.41
CA MET A 665 25.73 3.82 38.08
C MET A 665 26.40 4.54 36.90
N GLY A 666 25.62 5.01 35.91
CA GLY A 666 26.13 5.83 34.80
C GLY A 666 26.61 7.22 35.21
N HIS A 667 26.14 7.77 36.34
CA HIS A 667 26.60 9.06 36.89
C HIS A 667 27.79 8.97 37.86
N LYS A 668 28.30 7.77 38.18
CA LYS A 668 29.47 7.60 39.04
C LYS A 668 30.80 7.39 38.29
N HIS A 669 30.79 7.34 36.96
CA HIS A 669 32.00 7.15 36.15
C HIS A 669 32.58 8.41 35.48
N THR A 670 31.99 9.59 35.67
CA THR A 670 32.53 10.87 35.14
C THR A 670 33.13 11.78 36.21
N ALA A 671 33.29 11.31 37.46
CA ALA A 671 33.90 12.08 38.54
C ALA A 671 34.96 11.26 39.30
N ARG A 672 36.03 10.84 38.61
CA ARG A 672 37.35 10.50 39.20
C ARG A 672 38.37 10.22 38.09
N ARG A 673 38.98 11.29 37.60
CA ARG A 673 40.35 11.37 37.05
C ARG A 673 40.63 12.87 36.86
N GLY A 674 41.05 13.49 37.96
CA GLY A 674 42.02 14.59 37.93
C GLY A 674 43.41 13.99 37.92
#